data_AF-A0A667X000-F1
#
_entry.id   AF-A0A667X000-F1
#
_cell.length_a   1.000
_cell.length_b   1.000
_cell.length_c   1.000
_cell.angle_alpha   90.00
_cell.angle_beta   90.00
_cell.angle_gamma   90.00
#
_symmetry.space_group_name_H-M   'P 1'
#
loop_
_entity.id
_entity.type
_entity.pdbx_description
1 polymer ?
#
loop_
_entity_poly.entity_id
_entity_poly.type
_entity_poly.pdbx_seq_one_letter_code
_entity_poly.pdbx_strand_id
1 'polypeptide(L)'
;MRPERNAPAFWAKYHFSELARLRQDVRYHFHLCASSGSADAATSFLRAARSGNLDKALDHIKNGIDINTANQNGLNGLHLASKEGHVKMVLELLHSGIVLETTTKKGNTALHIAALAGQEKVVAELVNYGANVNAQSQKGFSPLYMAAQENHIEVVKFLLENGANQSLPTEDGFTPLAVALQQGHENVVALLINHGTKGKVRLPALHIAARNDDTRTAAVLLQNDPNPDVLSKTGFTPLHIAAHYENLSVAQLLLNRGANVNFTPKNGITPLHIASRRGNVIMVRLLLDRGAQIDAKTKDELTPLHCAARNGHVRIIEILLDQGAPIQAKTKNGLSPIHMAAQGDHMDCVRQLLQYNAEIDDITLDHLTPLHVAAHCGHHRMAKVLLDKGAKANARALNGFTPLHIACKKNHMRSMDLLLKHSASLEAVTESGLTPLHVASFMGHLNIVKNLLQRGASPNASNVARSLLIRAACFSCGKHDLTSFSPFVQDDQTPLHCAARMGHKELVKLLLEHKANPDSATTAGHTPLHIAAREGHVHTIRILLDGAAQQTKMTKKGFTPLHVASKYGKVDVAELLLERGANPNAAGKNGLTPLHVAVHHNNLDVVKLLVSKGGSAHSTARNGYTPLHIAAKQNQMEVASCLLQNGASANAESLQGITPLHLASQEGRPDMVALLISKQANVNLGNKNGLTPLHLVAQEGHVGIADTLVKQGASVYAASRMGYTPLHVACHYGNIKMVKFLLQQQAHVNSKTRVGYTPLHQAAQQGHTDIVTLLLKHGAQPNEITSNGTSPLGIAKRLGYISVIDVLKLVTEESVSVVSEKHRMSFPETVDEILDVSEDEGTLADLARIIKYNHLLRLAVHFQPYSPAIPRIPCVSPETVLLDQVGLAAHEYDEDSLIPSSPATETSDNVSPVASPIHTGFLVSFMVDARGGSMRGSRHHGLRVIIPPRTCAAPTRITCRLVKPQKLTTPPPLVEGEGLASRIISLGPSSMQFLGPVIVEIPHFAALGRGDRELVVLRSENGSVWKEHRNRYGDEVLETILNGMDEGQCDGNGCHCNSGRAPRGLPPLQISGSGF
;
A
#
# COMPACT_ATOMS: atom_id res chain seq x y z
N MET A 1 -35.41 14.76 18.06
CA MET A 1 -35.60 15.98 18.88
C MET A 1 -34.30 16.32 19.58
N ARG A 2 -34.10 17.60 19.95
CA ARG A 2 -32.80 18.26 20.21
C ARG A 2 -31.95 18.40 18.92
N PRO A 3 -31.57 19.63 18.51
CA PRO A 3 -30.68 19.85 17.37
C PRO A 3 -29.22 20.00 17.84
N GLU A 4 -28.30 19.31 17.18
CA GLU A 4 -26.88 19.40 17.50
C GLU A 4 -26.22 20.64 16.87
N ARG A 5 -25.76 21.55 17.74
CA ARG A 5 -25.07 22.79 17.35
C ARG A 5 -23.58 22.53 17.06
N ASN A 6 -23.25 21.76 16.02
CA ASN A 6 -21.84 21.45 15.65
C ASN A 6 -21.52 21.66 14.16
N ALA A 7 -21.33 22.92 13.78
CA ALA A 7 -20.53 23.36 12.62
C ALA A 7 -19.92 24.74 12.98
N PRO A 8 -18.75 25.11 12.42
CA PRO A 8 -17.57 25.46 13.22
C PRO A 8 -17.78 26.69 14.13
N ALA A 9 -17.90 26.45 15.44
CA ALA A 9 -17.94 27.50 16.47
C ALA A 9 -16.57 28.20 16.72
N PHE A 10 -15.61 28.03 15.81
CA PHE A 10 -14.20 28.43 15.96
C PHE A 10 -14.00 29.94 16.04
N TRP A 11 -14.77 30.73 15.28
CA TRP A 11 -14.58 32.19 15.16
C TRP A 11 -15.14 33.01 16.33
N ALA A 12 -15.89 32.38 17.25
CA ALA A 12 -16.54 33.09 18.36
C ALA A 12 -15.98 32.72 19.74
N LYS A 13 -15.63 31.43 19.96
CA LYS A 13 -15.44 30.93 21.33
C LYS A 13 -14.03 31.15 21.91
N TYR A 14 -12.99 31.17 21.08
CA TYR A 14 -11.61 31.43 21.54
C TYR A 14 -11.34 32.91 21.76
N HIS A 15 -11.60 33.75 20.76
CA HIS A 15 -11.23 35.17 20.74
C HIS A 15 -11.86 35.98 21.89
N PHE A 16 -13.11 35.68 22.27
CA PHE A 16 -13.74 36.30 23.44
C PHE A 16 -13.15 35.85 24.78
N SER A 17 -12.70 34.59 24.90
CA SER A 17 -12.22 34.06 26.19
C SER A 17 -10.96 34.78 26.69
N GLU A 18 -10.12 35.26 25.78
CA GLU A 18 -8.84 35.89 26.13
C GLU A 18 -8.92 37.41 26.27
N LEU A 19 -9.83 38.09 25.57
CA LEU A 19 -10.17 39.49 25.85
C LEU A 19 -11.11 39.65 27.06
N ALA A 20 -11.94 38.64 27.35
CA ALA A 20 -12.58 38.51 28.66
C ALA A 20 -11.54 38.28 29.76
N ARG A 21 -10.50 37.44 29.54
CA ARG A 21 -9.35 37.37 30.46
C ARG A 21 -8.57 38.68 30.54
N LEU A 22 -8.41 39.46 29.48
CA LEU A 22 -7.78 40.78 29.57
C LEU A 22 -8.63 41.73 30.44
N ARG A 23 -9.96 41.76 30.27
CA ARG A 23 -10.89 42.41 31.22
C ARG A 23 -10.77 41.85 32.65
N GLN A 24 -10.44 40.56 32.81
CA GLN A 24 -10.34 39.88 34.11
C GLN A 24 -8.99 40.17 34.80
N ASP A 25 -7.85 39.98 34.15
CA ASP A 25 -6.50 40.35 34.60
C ASP A 25 -6.41 41.85 34.99
N VAL A 26 -7.17 42.71 34.29
CA VAL A 26 -7.22 44.17 34.50
C VAL A 26 -8.25 44.59 35.59
N ARG A 27 -9.12 43.67 36.05
CA ARG A 27 -10.05 43.89 37.18
C ARG A 27 -9.65 43.13 38.46
N TYR A 28 -9.13 41.92 38.33
CA TYR A 28 -8.87 40.94 39.38
C TYR A 28 -7.58 40.14 39.08
N HIS A 29 -6.43 40.60 39.58
CA HIS A 29 -5.38 39.72 40.12
C HIS A 29 -4.30 40.52 40.85
N PHE A 30 -4.38 40.51 42.19
CA PHE A 30 -3.27 40.77 43.11
C PHE A 30 -3.54 39.99 44.40
N HIS A 31 -3.03 38.75 44.49
CA HIS A 31 -2.75 38.12 45.78
C HIS A 31 -1.24 38.16 45.97
N LEU A 32 -0.81 38.49 47.19
CA LEU A 32 0.59 38.75 47.50
C LEU A 32 1.35 37.44 47.74
N CYS A 33 2.63 37.46 47.41
CA CYS A 33 3.65 36.70 48.13
C CYS A 33 4.79 37.68 48.45
N ALA A 34 5.32 37.68 49.66
CA ALA A 34 6.12 38.79 50.20
C ALA A 34 7.59 38.41 50.42
N SER A 35 8.52 39.25 49.93
CA SER A 35 9.90 39.36 50.43
C SER A 35 10.59 40.62 49.87
N SER A 36 11.56 41.16 50.63
CA SER A 36 12.38 42.36 50.35
C SER A 36 11.66 43.73 50.37
N GLY A 37 12.28 44.72 51.03
CA GLY A 37 11.67 46.04 51.27
C GLY A 37 11.51 46.94 50.03
N SER A 38 12.33 46.73 48.99
CA SER A 38 12.19 47.43 47.71
C SER A 38 10.86 47.10 47.02
N ALA A 39 10.40 45.84 47.12
CA ALA A 39 9.20 45.35 46.44
C ALA A 39 7.90 46.00 46.94
N ASP A 40 7.79 46.34 48.24
CA ASP A 40 6.58 46.98 48.77
C ASP A 40 6.50 48.47 48.40
N ALA A 41 7.64 49.18 48.35
CA ALA A 41 7.70 50.56 47.87
C ALA A 41 7.34 50.66 46.37
N ALA A 42 7.89 49.78 45.53
CA ALA A 42 7.48 49.59 44.14
C ALA A 42 5.97 49.30 44.01
N THR A 43 5.44 48.41 44.85
CA THR A 43 4.01 48.07 44.88
C THR A 43 3.16 49.24 45.42
N SER A 44 3.70 50.13 46.25
CA SER A 44 3.06 51.36 46.72
C SER A 44 2.96 52.40 45.60
N PHE A 45 4.03 52.63 44.85
CA PHE A 45 4.02 53.49 43.65
C PHE A 45 2.94 53.06 42.65
N LEU A 46 2.89 51.76 42.30
CA LEU A 46 1.87 51.23 41.39
C LEU A 46 0.44 51.34 41.94
N ARG A 47 0.25 51.23 43.26
CA ARG A 47 -1.05 51.51 43.92
C ARG A 47 -1.42 52.99 43.84
N ALA A 48 -0.47 53.92 44.00
CA ALA A 48 -0.69 55.37 43.91
C ALA A 48 -1.01 55.82 42.48
N ALA A 49 -0.28 55.31 41.48
CA ALA A 49 -0.56 55.56 40.07
C ALA A 49 -1.97 55.08 39.66
N ARG A 50 -2.40 53.91 40.14
CA ARG A 50 -3.74 53.38 39.89
C ARG A 50 -4.85 54.16 40.60
N SER A 51 -4.61 54.66 41.81
CA SER A 51 -5.60 55.45 42.56
C SER A 51 -5.64 56.93 42.16
N GLY A 52 -4.76 57.37 41.27
CA GLY A 52 -4.66 58.77 40.86
C GLY A 52 -4.05 59.70 41.92
N ASN A 53 -3.43 59.13 42.96
CA ASN A 53 -2.82 59.90 44.04
C ASN A 53 -1.44 60.43 43.60
N LEU A 54 -1.47 61.59 42.93
CA LEU A 54 -0.30 62.19 42.28
C LEU A 54 0.84 62.47 43.26
N ASP A 55 0.53 63.06 44.41
CA ASP A 55 1.55 63.48 45.39
C ASP A 55 2.37 62.28 45.87
N LYS A 56 1.71 61.16 46.23
CA LYS A 56 2.41 59.92 46.63
C LYS A 56 3.16 59.26 45.49
N ALA A 57 2.66 59.34 44.25
CA ALA A 57 3.37 58.79 43.10
C ALA A 57 4.68 59.57 42.83
N LEU A 58 4.62 60.89 42.88
CA LEU A 58 5.78 61.77 42.74
C LEU A 58 6.76 61.62 43.91
N ASP A 59 6.26 61.51 45.14
CA ASP A 59 7.14 61.30 46.30
C ASP A 59 7.83 59.92 46.25
N HIS A 60 7.19 58.88 45.71
CA HIS A 60 7.89 57.61 45.46
C HIS A 60 8.99 57.76 44.40
N ILE A 61 8.77 58.51 43.31
CA ILE A 61 9.79 58.78 42.28
C ILE A 61 10.96 59.61 42.86
N LYS A 62 10.68 60.69 43.61
CA LYS A 62 11.69 61.51 44.30
C LYS A 62 12.55 60.68 45.28
N ASN A 63 11.95 59.67 45.93
CA ASN A 63 12.64 58.74 46.83
C ASN A 63 13.33 57.57 46.08
N GLY A 64 13.57 57.69 44.77
CA GLY A 64 14.44 56.79 44.01
C GLY A 64 13.78 55.51 43.46
N ILE A 65 12.44 55.44 43.41
CA ILE A 65 11.75 54.36 42.70
C ILE A 65 11.84 54.62 41.19
N ASP A 66 12.33 53.64 40.41
CA ASP A 66 12.29 53.70 38.95
C ASP A 66 10.83 53.83 38.48
N ILE A 67 10.56 54.93 37.76
CA ILE A 67 9.27 55.28 37.21
C ILE A 67 8.73 54.21 36.23
N ASN A 68 9.61 53.44 35.60
CA ASN A 68 9.27 52.37 34.67
C ASN A 68 8.99 51.01 35.36
N THR A 69 9.16 50.93 36.69
CA THR A 69 8.84 49.75 37.49
C THR A 69 7.46 49.19 37.14
N ALA A 70 7.38 47.89 36.90
CA ALA A 70 6.17 47.21 36.44
C ALA A 70 5.80 46.00 37.31
N ASN A 71 4.51 45.66 37.34
CA ASN A 71 4.02 44.46 38.03
C ASN A 71 4.35 43.16 37.25
N GLN A 72 3.95 42.02 37.82
CA GLN A 72 4.17 40.69 37.24
C GLN A 72 3.62 40.51 35.80
N ASN A 73 2.70 41.38 35.35
CA ASN A 73 2.10 41.37 34.01
C ASN A 73 2.68 42.46 33.07
N GLY A 74 3.66 43.25 33.53
CA GLY A 74 4.27 44.35 32.77
C GLY A 74 3.48 45.67 32.79
N LEU A 75 2.53 45.86 33.72
CA LEU A 75 1.87 47.15 33.90
C LEU A 75 2.70 48.04 34.84
N ASN A 76 3.13 49.19 34.33
CA ASN A 76 3.83 50.25 35.05
C ASN A 76 2.86 51.36 35.51
N GLY A 77 3.39 52.47 36.04
CA GLY A 77 2.57 53.61 36.46
C GLY A 77 1.67 54.16 35.35
N LEU A 78 2.21 54.35 34.14
CA LEU A 78 1.47 54.87 32.99
C LEU A 78 0.30 53.95 32.59
N HIS A 79 0.56 52.63 32.47
CA HIS A 79 -0.46 51.62 32.15
C HIS A 79 -1.64 51.62 33.14
N LEU A 80 -1.38 51.86 34.43
CA LEU A 80 -2.41 51.89 35.46
C LEU A 80 -3.17 53.22 35.49
N ALA A 81 -2.48 54.35 35.37
CA ALA A 81 -3.09 55.68 35.32
C ALA A 81 -3.98 55.85 34.06
N SER A 82 -3.49 55.36 32.92
CA SER A 82 -4.18 55.47 31.62
C SER A 82 -5.45 54.63 31.53
N LYS A 83 -5.52 53.54 32.30
CA LYS A 83 -6.69 52.67 32.41
C LYS A 83 -7.83 53.31 33.20
N GLU A 84 -7.52 53.82 34.39
CA GLU A 84 -8.54 54.33 35.32
C GLU A 84 -8.92 55.81 35.03
N GLY A 85 -8.23 56.49 34.09
CA GLY A 85 -8.63 57.79 33.52
C GLY A 85 -7.89 59.02 34.08
N HIS A 86 -6.76 58.81 34.77
CA HIS A 86 -6.09 59.84 35.57
C HIS A 86 -5.22 60.78 34.72
N VAL A 87 -5.84 61.65 33.90
CA VAL A 87 -5.14 62.54 32.93
C VAL A 87 -3.95 63.30 33.55
N LYS A 88 -4.11 63.89 34.74
CA LYS A 88 -3.02 64.60 35.43
C LYS A 88 -1.84 63.68 35.79
N MET A 89 -2.11 62.45 36.24
CA MET A 89 -1.09 61.45 36.53
C MET A 89 -0.38 60.99 35.25
N VAL A 90 -1.13 60.81 34.16
CA VAL A 90 -0.57 60.44 32.85
C VAL A 90 0.40 61.52 32.36
N LEU A 91 -0.02 62.79 32.35
CA LEU A 91 0.83 63.91 31.96
C LEU A 91 2.07 64.06 32.84
N GLU A 92 1.93 63.97 34.17
CA GLU A 92 3.08 64.19 35.07
C GLU A 92 4.09 63.03 35.01
N LEU A 93 3.63 61.78 34.82
CA LEU A 93 4.53 60.65 34.60
C LEU A 93 5.30 60.78 33.27
N LEU A 94 4.68 61.34 32.22
CA LEU A 94 5.35 61.62 30.94
C LEU A 94 6.38 62.75 31.06
N HIS A 95 6.06 63.85 31.75
CA HIS A 95 7.04 64.89 32.10
C HIS A 95 8.20 64.34 32.96
N SER A 96 7.90 63.38 33.84
CA SER A 96 8.88 62.70 34.70
C SER A 96 9.68 61.60 33.98
N GLY A 97 9.54 61.45 32.66
CA GLY A 97 10.38 60.57 31.84
C GLY A 97 9.98 59.09 31.82
N ILE A 98 8.72 58.74 32.10
CA ILE A 98 8.25 57.36 31.89
C ILE A 98 8.27 57.02 30.39
N VAL A 99 8.70 55.81 30.03
CA VAL A 99 8.79 55.40 28.62
C VAL A 99 7.38 55.13 28.05
N LEU A 100 6.90 56.04 27.19
CA LEU A 100 5.56 56.05 26.61
C LEU A 100 5.16 54.73 25.93
N GLU A 101 6.04 54.20 25.07
CA GLU A 101 5.84 52.95 24.31
C GLU A 101 6.27 51.68 25.10
N THR A 102 6.35 51.76 26.44
CA THR A 102 6.48 50.55 27.27
C THR A 102 5.32 49.60 26.96
N THR A 103 5.58 48.31 26.80
CA THR A 103 4.55 47.29 26.59
C THR A 103 4.39 46.37 27.79
N THR A 104 3.13 46.02 28.07
CA THR A 104 2.78 44.89 28.96
C THR A 104 3.26 43.55 28.36
N LYS A 105 3.27 42.46 29.15
CA LYS A 105 3.63 41.10 28.68
C LYS A 105 2.77 40.54 27.53
N LYS A 106 1.69 41.24 27.13
CA LYS A 106 0.81 40.91 26.00
C LYS A 106 0.97 41.91 24.83
N GLY A 107 1.98 42.76 24.85
CA GLY A 107 2.27 43.79 23.84
C GLY A 107 1.40 45.05 23.90
N ASN A 108 0.46 45.17 24.85
CA ASN A 108 -0.37 46.38 24.96
C ASN A 108 0.45 47.53 25.55
N THR A 109 0.37 48.69 24.92
CA THR A 109 0.91 49.98 25.41
C THR A 109 -0.13 50.74 26.23
N ALA A 110 0.24 51.89 26.81
CA ALA A 110 -0.70 52.79 27.49
C ALA A 110 -1.89 53.20 26.61
N LEU A 111 -1.65 53.46 25.33
CA LEU A 111 -2.68 53.88 24.37
C LEU A 111 -3.70 52.77 24.08
N HIS A 112 -3.27 51.51 23.98
CA HIS A 112 -4.17 50.35 23.87
C HIS A 112 -5.12 50.27 25.07
N ILE A 113 -4.58 50.45 26.27
CA ILE A 113 -5.33 50.32 27.52
C ILE A 113 -6.32 51.48 27.70
N ALA A 114 -5.91 52.71 27.38
CA ALA A 114 -6.79 53.88 27.37
C ALA A 114 -7.92 53.73 26.34
N ALA A 115 -7.60 53.25 25.13
CA ALA A 115 -8.57 53.07 24.05
C ALA A 115 -9.59 51.95 24.33
N LEU A 116 -9.17 50.84 24.95
CA LEU A 116 -10.08 49.79 25.41
C LEU A 116 -10.98 50.26 26.57
N ALA A 117 -10.46 51.13 27.43
CA ALA A 117 -11.18 51.67 28.59
C ALA A 117 -12.11 52.86 28.27
N GLY A 118 -12.05 53.42 27.04
CA GLY A 118 -12.87 54.55 26.62
C GLY A 118 -12.38 55.91 27.14
N GLN A 119 -11.12 56.00 27.55
CA GLN A 119 -10.56 57.15 28.26
C GLN A 119 -10.14 58.26 27.28
N GLU A 120 -11.10 58.87 26.60
CA GLU A 120 -10.95 59.89 25.54
C GLU A 120 -9.83 60.90 25.82
N LYS A 121 -9.85 61.58 26.97
CA LYS A 121 -8.85 62.60 27.31
C LYS A 121 -7.45 62.02 27.51
N VAL A 122 -7.33 60.80 28.04
CA VAL A 122 -6.04 60.10 28.15
C VAL A 122 -5.54 59.69 26.76
N VAL A 123 -6.43 59.21 25.88
CA VAL A 123 -6.09 58.90 24.49
C VAL A 123 -5.56 60.15 23.78
N ALA A 124 -6.20 61.29 23.96
CA ALA A 124 -5.75 62.56 23.40
C ALA A 124 -4.34 62.94 23.90
N GLU A 125 -4.09 62.98 25.21
CA GLU A 125 -2.76 63.35 25.71
C GLU A 125 -1.67 62.35 25.30
N LEU A 126 -1.95 61.04 25.31
CA LEU A 126 -0.97 60.05 24.86
C LEU A 126 -0.58 60.27 23.38
N VAL A 127 -1.55 60.54 22.50
CA VAL A 127 -1.30 60.80 21.08
C VAL A 127 -0.59 62.15 20.87
N ASN A 128 -0.94 63.19 21.65
CA ASN A 128 -0.24 64.48 21.65
C ASN A 128 1.24 64.32 22.04
N TYR A 129 1.57 63.40 22.95
CA TYR A 129 2.94 63.03 23.32
C TYR A 129 3.63 62.10 22.31
N GLY A 130 3.02 61.84 21.15
CA GLY A 130 3.60 61.06 20.06
C GLY A 130 3.38 59.55 20.15
N ALA A 131 2.40 59.08 20.94
CA ALA A 131 2.09 57.65 21.02
C ALA A 131 1.67 57.08 19.66
N ASN A 132 2.16 55.88 19.36
CA ASN A 132 1.90 55.21 18.09
C ASN A 132 0.46 54.70 18.02
N VAL A 133 -0.44 55.50 17.40
CA VAL A 133 -1.84 55.16 17.11
C VAL A 133 -2.04 53.84 16.34
N ASN A 134 -0.97 53.35 15.69
CA ASN A 134 -0.93 52.14 14.89
C ASN A 134 -0.10 51.01 15.53
N ALA A 135 0.33 51.16 16.78
CA ALA A 135 0.95 50.08 17.54
C ALA A 135 0.04 48.85 17.57
N GLN A 136 0.64 47.66 17.56
CA GLN A 136 -0.07 46.39 17.65
C GLN A 136 0.42 45.61 18.86
N SER A 137 -0.53 45.19 19.70
CA SER A 137 -0.33 44.16 20.73
C SER A 137 0.11 42.82 20.13
N GLN A 138 0.51 41.87 20.98
CA GLN A 138 1.08 40.58 20.55
C GLN A 138 0.19 39.78 19.58
N LYS A 139 -1.14 40.00 19.58
CA LYS A 139 -2.09 39.34 18.67
C LYS A 139 -2.61 40.23 17.53
N GLY A 140 -1.95 41.35 17.28
CA GLY A 140 -2.30 42.30 16.22
C GLY A 140 -3.46 43.25 16.56
N PHE A 141 -4.01 43.26 17.78
CA PHE A 141 -4.98 44.30 18.16
C PHE A 141 -4.28 45.66 18.22
N SER A 142 -4.85 46.68 17.57
CA SER A 142 -4.45 48.08 17.69
C SER A 142 -5.39 48.86 18.63
N PRO A 143 -5.02 50.09 19.07
CA PRO A 143 -5.91 50.95 19.85
C PRO A 143 -7.28 51.16 19.19
N LEU A 144 -7.30 51.37 17.87
CA LEU A 144 -8.55 51.54 17.09
C LEU A 144 -9.40 50.26 17.08
N TYR A 145 -8.79 49.07 17.03
CA TYR A 145 -9.52 47.80 17.15
C TYR A 145 -10.19 47.68 18.52
N MET A 146 -9.47 48.05 19.60
CA MET A 146 -9.97 47.98 20.96
C MET A 146 -11.12 48.97 21.22
N ALA A 147 -10.98 50.22 20.78
CA ALA A 147 -12.04 51.22 20.86
C ALA A 147 -13.29 50.79 20.05
N ALA A 148 -13.10 50.25 18.85
CA ALA A 148 -14.18 49.77 18.00
C ALA A 148 -14.89 48.52 18.53
N GLN A 149 -14.21 47.67 19.31
CA GLN A 149 -14.82 46.51 19.98
C GLN A 149 -15.75 46.90 21.12
N GLU A 150 -15.42 47.96 21.87
CA GLU A 150 -16.12 48.33 23.11
C GLU A 150 -17.13 49.49 22.91
N ASN A 151 -17.37 49.91 21.66
CA ASN A 151 -18.28 50.99 21.24
C ASN A 151 -17.87 52.41 21.67
N HIS A 152 -16.57 52.69 21.82
CA HIS A 152 -16.07 54.00 22.26
C HIS A 152 -16.02 55.00 21.09
N ILE A 153 -17.18 55.55 20.74
CA ILE A 153 -17.41 56.38 19.54
C ILE A 153 -16.39 57.52 19.39
N GLU A 154 -16.25 58.40 20.38
CA GLU A 154 -15.34 59.56 20.27
C GLU A 154 -13.86 59.14 20.25
N VAL A 155 -13.50 58.04 20.91
CA VAL A 155 -12.14 57.46 20.84
C VAL A 155 -11.86 56.91 19.44
N VAL A 156 -12.81 56.19 18.83
CA VAL A 156 -12.71 55.70 17.44
C VAL A 156 -12.53 56.87 16.48
N LYS A 157 -13.33 57.92 16.63
CA LYS A 157 -13.28 59.13 15.81
C LYS A 157 -11.93 59.85 15.96
N PHE A 158 -11.51 60.17 17.19
CA PHE A 158 -10.25 60.86 17.45
C PHE A 158 -9.04 60.07 16.92
N LEU A 159 -9.02 58.75 17.09
CA LEU A 159 -7.96 57.90 16.53
C LEU A 159 -7.94 57.93 14.99
N LEU A 160 -9.09 57.89 14.33
CA LEU A 160 -9.19 57.99 12.86
C LEU A 160 -8.71 59.36 12.34
N GLU A 161 -9.11 60.45 13.00
CA GLU A 161 -8.70 61.82 12.70
C GLU A 161 -7.18 61.99 12.87
N ASN A 162 -6.57 61.27 13.82
CA ASN A 162 -5.11 61.23 14.05
C ASN A 162 -4.39 60.08 13.28
N GLY A 163 -4.98 59.56 12.20
CA GLY A 163 -4.28 58.65 11.27
C GLY A 163 -4.22 57.18 11.67
N ALA A 164 -5.08 56.71 12.57
CA ALA A 164 -5.19 55.29 12.88
C ALA A 164 -5.69 54.47 11.68
N ASN A 165 -4.91 53.45 11.30
CA ASN A 165 -5.10 52.65 10.11
C ASN A 165 -6.11 51.51 10.35
N GLN A 166 -7.37 51.80 10.06
CA GLN A 166 -8.49 50.84 10.07
C GLN A 166 -8.35 49.61 9.14
N SER A 167 -7.30 49.53 8.31
CA SER A 167 -7.00 48.32 7.52
C SER A 167 -6.09 47.32 8.23
N LEU A 168 -5.47 47.68 9.36
CA LEU A 168 -4.64 46.77 10.16
C LEU A 168 -5.45 45.57 10.67
N PRO A 169 -5.05 44.33 10.34
CA PRO A 169 -5.71 43.13 10.85
C PRO A 169 -5.03 42.59 12.12
N THR A 170 -5.80 41.86 12.92
CA THR A 170 -5.30 40.92 13.92
C THR A 170 -4.66 39.69 13.26
N GLU A 171 -3.96 38.84 14.03
CA GLU A 171 -3.39 37.58 13.53
C GLU A 171 -4.44 36.68 12.82
N ASP A 172 -5.67 36.63 13.33
CA ASP A 172 -6.80 35.88 12.75
C ASP A 172 -7.33 36.50 11.43
N GLY A 173 -7.03 37.79 11.20
CA GLY A 173 -7.47 38.57 10.05
C GLY A 173 -8.68 39.49 10.30
N PHE A 174 -9.01 39.82 11.56
CA PHE A 174 -10.10 40.75 11.88
C PHE A 174 -9.61 42.20 11.89
N THR A 175 -10.44 43.14 11.43
CA THR A 175 -10.17 44.59 11.45
C THR A 175 -11.14 45.30 12.41
N PRO A 176 -10.92 46.59 12.75
CA PRO A 176 -11.85 47.38 13.58
C PRO A 176 -13.31 47.32 13.09
N LEU A 177 -13.53 47.38 11.76
CA LEU A 177 -14.87 47.25 11.17
C LEU A 177 -15.47 45.85 11.39
N ALA A 178 -14.66 44.79 11.24
CA ALA A 178 -15.13 43.42 11.41
C ALA A 178 -15.53 43.12 12.87
N VAL A 179 -14.78 43.63 13.85
CA VAL A 179 -15.13 43.46 15.27
C VAL A 179 -16.34 44.31 15.66
N ALA A 180 -16.44 45.57 15.23
CA ALA A 180 -17.62 46.41 15.47
C ALA A 180 -18.90 45.76 14.93
N LEU A 181 -18.84 45.15 13.73
CA LEU A 181 -19.95 44.39 13.15
C LEU A 181 -20.28 43.09 13.89
N GLN A 182 -19.27 42.40 14.44
CA GLN A 182 -19.48 41.20 15.24
C GLN A 182 -20.16 41.51 16.58
N GLN A 183 -20.00 42.73 17.11
CA GLN A 183 -20.65 43.19 18.35
C GLN A 183 -22.01 43.87 18.12
N GLY A 184 -22.29 44.36 16.90
CA GLY A 184 -23.51 45.11 16.56
C GLY A 184 -23.43 46.63 16.80
N HIS A 185 -22.22 47.20 16.81
CA HIS A 185 -21.98 48.61 17.16
C HIS A 185 -22.25 49.57 15.99
N GLU A 186 -23.51 49.74 15.61
CA GLU A 186 -23.94 50.45 14.39
C GLU A 186 -23.26 51.82 14.18
N ASN A 187 -23.13 52.64 15.23
CA ASN A 187 -22.54 53.98 15.13
C ASN A 187 -21.04 53.93 14.78
N VAL A 188 -20.29 53.03 15.42
CA VAL A 188 -18.87 52.79 15.12
C VAL A 188 -18.70 52.20 13.72
N VAL A 189 -19.59 51.30 13.31
CA VAL A 189 -19.62 50.74 11.96
C VAL A 189 -19.84 51.83 10.91
N ALA A 190 -20.80 52.73 11.11
CA ALA A 190 -21.06 53.85 10.23
C ALA A 190 -19.85 54.79 10.12
N LEU A 191 -19.21 55.14 11.24
CA LEU A 191 -18.00 55.98 11.27
C LEU A 191 -16.84 55.34 10.50
N LEU A 192 -16.55 54.05 10.74
CA LEU A 192 -15.47 53.33 10.05
C LEU A 192 -15.73 53.19 8.53
N ILE A 193 -16.98 52.98 8.11
CA ILE A 193 -17.30 52.95 6.67
C ILE A 193 -17.12 54.35 6.07
N ASN A 194 -17.66 55.40 6.69
CA ASN A 194 -17.58 56.78 6.22
C ASN A 194 -16.14 57.30 6.15
N HIS A 195 -15.27 56.92 7.10
CA HIS A 195 -13.85 57.28 7.11
C HIS A 195 -13.00 56.49 6.08
N GLY A 196 -13.65 55.73 5.18
CA GLY A 196 -13.02 55.22 3.96
C GLY A 196 -12.26 53.92 4.08
N THR A 197 -12.87 52.86 4.64
CA THR A 197 -12.31 51.49 4.51
C THR A 197 -12.13 51.11 3.04
N LYS A 198 -10.90 50.80 2.60
CA LYS A 198 -10.58 50.43 1.21
C LYS A 198 -10.27 48.93 1.06
N GLY A 199 -10.75 48.32 -0.02
CA GLY A 199 -10.34 46.99 -0.48
C GLY A 199 -10.74 45.81 0.43
N LYS A 200 -9.85 44.81 0.52
CA LYS A 200 -10.07 43.45 1.09
C LYS A 200 -10.73 43.43 2.49
N VAL A 201 -10.60 44.51 3.25
CA VAL A 201 -11.17 44.74 4.58
C VAL A 201 -12.71 44.66 4.60
N ARG A 202 -13.38 44.98 3.48
CA ARG A 202 -14.85 44.91 3.36
C ARG A 202 -15.38 43.48 3.20
N LEU A 203 -14.55 42.54 2.74
CA LEU A 203 -14.99 41.18 2.42
C LEU A 203 -15.47 40.41 3.67
N PRO A 204 -14.78 40.43 4.83
CA PRO A 204 -15.33 39.85 6.07
C PRO A 204 -16.62 40.55 6.55
N ALA A 205 -16.71 41.87 6.39
CA ALA A 205 -17.80 42.69 6.91
C ALA A 205 -19.17 42.26 6.35
N LEU A 206 -19.29 42.08 5.03
CA LEU A 206 -20.56 41.69 4.41
C LEU A 206 -21.01 40.27 4.79
N HIS A 207 -20.06 39.35 5.02
CA HIS A 207 -20.35 38.02 5.55
C HIS A 207 -20.86 38.03 7.00
N ILE A 208 -20.39 38.98 7.82
CA ILE A 208 -20.87 39.17 9.20
C ILE A 208 -22.27 39.81 9.20
N ALA A 209 -22.50 40.84 8.39
CA ALA A 209 -23.83 41.43 8.21
C ALA A 209 -24.87 40.38 7.74
N ALA A 210 -24.51 39.56 6.75
CA ALA A 210 -25.35 38.46 6.26
C ALA A 210 -25.57 37.32 7.28
N ARG A 211 -24.70 37.18 8.28
CA ARG A 211 -24.85 36.26 9.42
C ARG A 211 -25.76 36.81 10.51
N ASN A 212 -25.84 38.13 10.66
CA ASN A 212 -26.57 38.80 11.73
C ASN A 212 -27.94 39.36 11.28
N ASP A 213 -28.35 39.12 10.03
CA ASP A 213 -29.50 39.73 9.34
C ASP A 213 -29.46 41.28 9.26
N ASP A 214 -28.26 41.87 9.37
CA ASP A 214 -28.04 43.32 9.34
C ASP A 214 -28.17 43.86 7.92
N THR A 215 -29.41 44.17 7.54
CA THR A 215 -29.77 44.82 6.29
C THR A 215 -29.22 46.25 6.16
N ARG A 216 -29.05 46.98 7.28
CA ARG A 216 -28.58 48.38 7.25
C ARG A 216 -27.12 48.44 6.84
N THR A 217 -26.25 47.70 7.52
CA THR A 217 -24.83 47.62 7.14
C THR A 217 -24.66 46.94 5.79
N ALA A 218 -25.38 45.84 5.51
CA ALA A 218 -25.28 45.20 4.20
C ALA A 218 -25.64 46.16 3.06
N ALA A 219 -26.66 47.03 3.24
CA ALA A 219 -27.04 48.01 2.24
C ALA A 219 -25.97 49.08 2.00
N VAL A 220 -25.29 49.55 3.06
CA VAL A 220 -24.23 50.57 3.02
C VAL A 220 -22.91 50.01 2.51
N LEU A 221 -22.54 48.78 2.88
CA LEU A 221 -21.39 48.08 2.29
C LEU A 221 -21.58 47.92 0.77
N LEU A 222 -22.78 47.51 0.34
CA LEU A 222 -23.13 47.33 -1.08
C LEU A 222 -23.36 48.64 -1.86
N GLN A 223 -23.46 49.79 -1.20
CA GLN A 223 -23.36 51.10 -1.86
C GLN A 223 -21.90 51.46 -2.18
N ASN A 224 -20.95 50.96 -1.38
CA ASN A 224 -19.54 51.32 -1.44
C ASN A 224 -18.69 50.30 -2.23
N ASP A 225 -19.10 49.04 -2.26
CA ASP A 225 -18.55 47.96 -3.09
C ASP A 225 -19.73 47.13 -3.63
N PRO A 226 -20.12 47.27 -4.91
CA PRO A 226 -21.40 46.76 -5.41
C PRO A 226 -21.40 45.24 -5.65
N ASN A 227 -20.36 44.50 -5.27
CA ASN A 227 -20.30 43.04 -5.44
C ASN A 227 -20.92 42.29 -4.24
N PRO A 228 -22.08 41.61 -4.41
CA PRO A 228 -22.68 40.80 -3.35
C PRO A 228 -22.09 39.38 -3.23
N ASP A 229 -21.40 38.87 -4.25
CA ASP A 229 -20.86 37.50 -4.30
C ASP A 229 -19.37 37.43 -3.89
N VAL A 230 -18.99 38.29 -2.97
CA VAL A 230 -17.69 38.21 -2.26
C VAL A 230 -17.53 36.84 -1.60
N LEU A 231 -16.31 36.29 -1.57
CA LEU A 231 -16.07 34.93 -1.11
C LEU A 231 -15.38 34.87 0.26
N SER A 232 -15.90 34.02 1.13
CA SER A 232 -15.28 33.70 2.42
C SER A 232 -14.01 32.84 2.27
N LYS A 233 -13.25 32.64 3.36
CA LYS A 233 -12.12 31.69 3.40
C LYS A 233 -12.53 30.25 2.99
N THR A 234 -13.82 29.89 3.02
CA THR A 234 -14.37 28.60 2.56
C THR A 234 -15.04 28.64 1.18
N GLY A 235 -15.04 29.79 0.50
CA GLY A 235 -15.65 29.99 -0.81
C GLY A 235 -17.17 30.18 -0.82
N PHE A 236 -17.82 30.35 0.33
CA PHE A 236 -19.24 30.70 0.40
C PHE A 236 -19.44 32.22 0.20
N THR A 237 -20.55 32.61 -0.44
CA THR A 237 -20.98 34.02 -0.54
C THR A 237 -21.84 34.43 0.66
N PRO A 238 -22.07 35.74 0.91
CA PRO A 238 -23.04 36.23 1.90
C PRO A 238 -24.42 35.58 1.78
N LEU A 239 -24.92 35.30 0.56
CA LEU A 239 -26.22 34.65 0.36
C LEU A 239 -26.25 33.20 0.87
N HIS A 240 -25.15 32.45 0.77
CA HIS A 240 -25.03 31.13 1.38
C HIS A 240 -25.09 31.19 2.92
N ILE A 241 -24.50 32.23 3.50
CA ILE A 241 -24.53 32.46 4.95
C ILE A 241 -25.96 32.84 5.39
N ALA A 242 -26.62 33.75 4.68
CA ALA A 242 -28.00 34.12 4.97
C ALA A 242 -28.95 32.89 4.88
N ALA A 243 -28.81 32.06 3.84
CA ALA A 243 -29.55 30.80 3.71
C ALA A 243 -29.21 29.75 4.80
N HIS A 244 -28.00 29.78 5.38
CA HIS A 244 -27.61 28.90 6.48
C HIS A 244 -28.16 29.33 7.84
N TYR A 245 -28.13 30.64 8.12
CA TYR A 245 -28.57 31.24 9.38
C TYR A 245 -30.06 31.62 9.38
N GLU A 246 -30.75 31.44 8.26
CA GLU A 246 -32.20 31.61 8.08
C GLU A 246 -32.65 33.08 8.00
N ASN A 247 -31.68 33.96 7.73
CA ASN A 247 -31.76 35.41 7.68
C ASN A 247 -32.41 35.90 6.36
N LEU A 248 -33.74 36.00 6.36
CA LEU A 248 -34.52 36.33 5.16
C LEU A 248 -34.31 37.77 4.69
N SER A 249 -34.19 38.73 5.61
CA SER A 249 -34.17 40.16 5.31
C SER A 249 -32.93 40.55 4.51
N VAL A 250 -31.76 40.07 4.95
CA VAL A 250 -30.47 40.30 4.28
C VAL A 250 -30.33 39.47 3.02
N ALA A 251 -30.91 38.26 2.94
CA ALA A 251 -30.98 37.48 1.69
C ALA A 251 -31.79 38.21 0.62
N GLN A 252 -32.97 38.73 0.97
CA GLN A 252 -33.83 39.54 0.11
C GLN A 252 -33.11 40.81 -0.38
N LEU A 253 -32.34 41.47 0.48
CA LEU A 253 -31.50 42.61 0.11
C LEU A 253 -30.35 42.21 -0.84
N LEU A 254 -29.61 41.14 -0.53
CA LEU A 254 -28.51 40.63 -1.37
C LEU A 254 -29.00 40.29 -2.78
N LEU A 255 -30.13 39.58 -2.89
CA LEU A 255 -30.76 39.24 -4.17
C LEU A 255 -31.19 40.52 -4.95
N ASN A 256 -31.75 41.52 -4.26
CA ASN A 256 -32.08 42.82 -4.86
C ASN A 256 -30.85 43.65 -5.28
N ARG A 257 -29.65 43.29 -4.79
CA ARG A 257 -28.36 43.89 -5.19
C ARG A 257 -27.58 42.99 -6.16
N GLY A 258 -28.24 42.00 -6.77
CA GLY A 258 -27.67 41.18 -7.84
C GLY A 258 -26.92 39.91 -7.38
N ALA A 259 -27.11 39.46 -6.14
CA ALA A 259 -26.49 38.21 -5.68
C ALA A 259 -26.92 37.02 -6.54
N ASN A 260 -25.95 36.26 -7.05
CA ASN A 260 -26.20 35.08 -7.86
C ASN A 260 -26.82 33.98 -7.00
N VAL A 261 -28.14 33.82 -7.15
CA VAL A 261 -28.96 32.80 -6.48
C VAL A 261 -28.46 31.37 -6.71
N ASN A 262 -27.73 31.15 -7.81
CA ASN A 262 -27.15 29.87 -8.24
C ASN A 262 -25.63 29.81 -8.06
N PHE A 263 -25.02 30.74 -7.32
CA PHE A 263 -23.57 30.71 -7.10
C PHE A 263 -23.15 29.37 -6.46
N THR A 264 -22.11 28.74 -7.01
CA THR A 264 -21.57 27.47 -6.48
C THR A 264 -20.12 27.62 -6.01
N PRO A 265 -19.79 27.27 -4.74
CA PRO A 265 -18.41 27.05 -4.32
C PRO A 265 -17.84 25.78 -4.97
N LYS A 266 -16.56 25.46 -4.71
CA LYS A 266 -15.82 24.30 -5.24
C LYS A 266 -16.47 22.90 -5.06
N ASN A 267 -17.57 22.80 -4.31
CA ASN A 267 -18.35 21.59 -4.05
C ASN A 267 -19.75 21.58 -4.70
N GLY A 268 -20.13 22.57 -5.51
CA GLY A 268 -21.44 22.63 -6.20
C GLY A 268 -22.65 22.92 -5.30
N ILE A 269 -22.43 23.39 -4.06
CA ILE A 269 -23.50 23.59 -3.07
C ILE A 269 -24.10 24.99 -3.23
N THR A 270 -25.25 25.13 -3.89
CA THR A 270 -25.97 26.42 -4.00
C THR A 270 -26.65 26.83 -2.68
N PRO A 271 -27.07 28.10 -2.51
CA PRO A 271 -27.89 28.54 -1.37
C PRO A 271 -29.18 27.72 -1.20
N LEU A 272 -29.81 27.26 -2.29
CA LEU A 272 -31.03 26.45 -2.26
C LEU A 272 -30.79 25.08 -1.60
N HIS A 273 -29.62 24.45 -1.79
CA HIS A 273 -29.25 23.23 -1.06
C HIS A 273 -29.16 23.47 0.45
N ILE A 274 -28.64 24.63 0.85
CA ILE A 274 -28.49 24.99 2.26
C ILE A 274 -29.87 25.21 2.89
N ALA A 275 -30.72 26.04 2.28
CA ALA A 275 -32.09 26.28 2.74
C ALA A 275 -32.90 24.97 2.84
N SER A 276 -32.84 24.12 1.82
CA SER A 276 -33.50 22.80 1.79
C SER A 276 -32.94 21.80 2.80
N ARG A 277 -31.65 21.91 3.18
CA ARG A 277 -31.07 21.12 4.29
C ARG A 277 -31.49 21.66 5.66
N ARG A 278 -31.58 22.99 5.81
CA ARG A 278 -31.94 23.66 7.08
C ARG A 278 -33.41 23.45 7.47
N GLY A 279 -34.31 23.40 6.49
CA GLY A 279 -35.76 23.36 6.74
C GLY A 279 -36.46 24.71 6.57
N ASN A 280 -35.75 25.75 6.08
CA ASN A 280 -36.32 27.08 5.92
C ASN A 280 -37.18 27.18 4.64
N VAL A 281 -38.48 26.90 4.81
CA VAL A 281 -39.52 26.99 3.79
C VAL A 281 -39.57 28.37 3.11
N ILE A 282 -39.40 29.46 3.86
CA ILE A 282 -39.54 30.82 3.32
C ILE A 282 -38.32 31.20 2.46
N MET A 283 -37.12 30.83 2.92
CA MET A 283 -35.88 30.97 2.13
C MET A 283 -35.91 30.11 0.87
N VAL A 284 -36.44 28.88 0.92
CA VAL A 284 -36.62 28.05 -0.28
C VAL A 284 -37.52 28.74 -1.30
N ARG A 285 -38.67 29.29 -0.88
CA ARG A 285 -39.54 30.06 -1.78
C ARG A 285 -38.81 31.27 -2.37
N LEU A 286 -38.24 32.15 -1.51
CA LEU A 286 -37.50 33.33 -1.95
C LEU A 286 -36.39 33.02 -2.98
N LEU A 287 -35.68 31.89 -2.82
CA LEU A 287 -34.65 31.49 -3.78
C LEU A 287 -35.26 31.00 -5.10
N LEU A 288 -36.31 30.18 -5.06
CA LEU A 288 -37.03 29.72 -6.26
C LEU A 288 -37.68 30.89 -7.03
N ASP A 289 -38.33 31.80 -6.31
CA ASP A 289 -38.94 33.04 -6.82
C ASP A 289 -37.92 34.00 -7.49
N ARG A 290 -36.61 33.74 -7.32
CA ARG A 290 -35.50 34.48 -7.94
C ARG A 290 -34.70 33.64 -8.95
N GLY A 291 -35.22 32.49 -9.38
CA GLY A 291 -34.61 31.64 -10.40
C GLY A 291 -33.54 30.68 -9.89
N ALA A 292 -33.64 30.22 -8.63
CA ALA A 292 -32.80 29.12 -8.15
C ALA A 292 -33.05 27.83 -8.95
N GLN A 293 -31.98 27.23 -9.47
CA GLN A 293 -31.99 25.96 -10.18
C GLN A 293 -32.42 24.84 -9.24
N ILE A 294 -33.64 24.35 -9.47
CA ILE A 294 -34.34 23.42 -8.57
C ILE A 294 -33.72 22.01 -8.56
N ASP A 295 -33.08 21.65 -9.66
CA ASP A 295 -32.40 20.38 -9.93
C ASP A 295 -30.87 20.48 -9.81
N ALA A 296 -30.33 21.66 -9.44
CA ALA A 296 -28.90 21.91 -9.31
C ALA A 296 -28.19 20.78 -8.57
N LYS A 297 -27.06 20.32 -9.09
CA LYS A 297 -26.31 19.20 -8.53
C LYS A 297 -25.07 19.66 -7.78
N THR A 298 -24.94 19.22 -6.53
CA THR A 298 -23.66 19.25 -5.80
C THR A 298 -22.61 18.38 -6.51
N LYS A 299 -21.34 18.49 -6.08
CA LYS A 299 -20.23 17.65 -6.57
C LYS A 299 -20.52 16.15 -6.50
N ASP A 300 -21.38 15.68 -5.60
CA ASP A 300 -21.78 14.28 -5.46
C ASP A 300 -23.21 13.97 -5.97
N GLU A 301 -23.74 14.90 -6.77
CA GLU A 301 -25.02 14.84 -7.48
C GLU A 301 -26.27 14.79 -6.57
N LEU A 302 -26.13 15.16 -5.30
CA LEU A 302 -27.29 15.54 -4.49
C LEU A 302 -27.91 16.81 -5.09
N THR A 303 -29.24 16.83 -5.16
CA THR A 303 -30.06 18.00 -5.49
C THR A 303 -30.70 18.59 -4.22
N PRO A 304 -31.33 19.78 -4.24
CA PRO A 304 -32.06 20.33 -3.10
C PRO A 304 -33.12 19.37 -2.53
N LEU A 305 -33.78 18.59 -3.40
CA LEU A 305 -34.77 17.59 -3.00
C LEU A 305 -34.15 16.43 -2.19
N HIS A 306 -32.93 15.99 -2.53
CA HIS A 306 -32.18 15.03 -1.70
C HIS A 306 -31.85 15.61 -0.32
N CYS A 307 -31.49 16.90 -0.26
CA CYS A 307 -31.22 17.59 1.01
C CYS A 307 -32.48 17.68 1.89
N ALA A 308 -33.64 18.03 1.32
CA ALA A 308 -34.91 18.06 2.05
C ALA A 308 -35.31 16.66 2.55
N ALA A 309 -35.24 15.65 1.68
CA ALA A 309 -35.56 14.26 2.00
C ALA A 309 -34.67 13.68 3.09
N ARG A 310 -33.36 13.92 3.05
CA ARG A 310 -32.38 13.41 4.04
C ARG A 310 -32.53 14.03 5.44
N ASN A 311 -33.21 15.17 5.58
CA ASN A 311 -33.29 15.91 6.85
C ASN A 311 -34.73 16.06 7.38
N GLY A 312 -35.72 15.44 6.72
CA GLY A 312 -37.10 15.34 7.23
C GLY A 312 -38.06 16.45 6.80
N HIS A 313 -37.70 17.28 5.82
CA HIS A 313 -38.40 18.53 5.53
C HIS A 313 -39.56 18.35 4.54
N VAL A 314 -40.64 17.70 4.97
CA VAL A 314 -41.82 17.36 4.15
C VAL A 314 -42.37 18.56 3.35
N ARG A 315 -42.56 19.72 3.99
CA ARG A 315 -43.10 20.93 3.33
C ARG A 315 -42.16 21.50 2.25
N ILE A 316 -40.86 21.20 2.30
CA ILE A 316 -39.90 21.58 1.25
C ILE A 316 -39.91 20.55 0.12
N ILE A 317 -40.09 19.25 0.42
CA ILE A 317 -40.30 18.22 -0.60
C ILE A 317 -41.50 18.58 -1.47
N GLU A 318 -42.64 18.91 -0.84
CA GLU A 318 -43.86 19.37 -1.50
C GLU A 318 -43.59 20.56 -2.44
N ILE A 319 -43.04 21.67 -1.91
CA ILE A 319 -42.71 22.88 -2.68
C ILE A 319 -41.78 22.59 -3.86
N LEU A 320 -40.78 21.75 -3.67
CA LEU A 320 -39.83 21.40 -4.74
C LEU A 320 -40.53 20.57 -5.83
N LEU A 321 -41.39 19.62 -5.45
CA LEU A 321 -42.09 18.76 -6.41
C LEU A 321 -43.19 19.52 -7.18
N ASP A 322 -43.92 20.41 -6.51
CA ASP A 322 -44.89 21.33 -7.15
C ASP A 322 -44.23 22.24 -8.20
N GLN A 323 -42.95 22.57 -7.99
CA GLN A 323 -42.13 23.38 -8.91
C GLN A 323 -41.30 22.51 -9.88
N GLY A 324 -41.63 21.21 -10.02
CA GLY A 324 -41.04 20.33 -11.04
C GLY A 324 -39.69 19.70 -10.70
N ALA A 325 -39.29 19.64 -9.43
CA ALA A 325 -38.04 18.99 -9.03
C ALA A 325 -38.02 17.50 -9.46
N PRO A 326 -36.94 17.00 -10.06
CA PRO A 326 -36.87 15.62 -10.56
C PRO A 326 -36.89 14.61 -9.40
N ILE A 327 -38.05 13.98 -9.18
CA ILE A 327 -38.29 13.09 -8.02
C ILE A 327 -37.41 11.83 -8.02
N GLN A 328 -37.08 11.29 -9.19
CA GLN A 328 -36.18 10.15 -9.38
C GLN A 328 -34.73 10.56 -9.66
N ALA A 329 -34.34 11.81 -9.40
CA ALA A 329 -32.95 12.26 -9.54
C ALA A 329 -32.00 11.35 -8.76
N LYS A 330 -30.81 11.10 -9.33
CA LYS A 330 -29.80 10.21 -8.79
C LYS A 330 -28.56 10.98 -8.33
N THR A 331 -28.09 10.67 -7.14
CA THR A 331 -26.69 10.92 -6.71
C THR A 331 -25.70 10.03 -7.47
N LYS A 332 -24.39 10.29 -7.34
CA LYS A 332 -23.31 9.46 -7.92
C LYS A 332 -23.45 7.95 -7.68
N ASN A 333 -23.98 7.56 -6.51
CA ASN A 333 -24.11 6.17 -6.11
C ASN A 333 -25.49 5.57 -6.48
N GLY A 334 -26.33 6.31 -7.20
CA GLY A 334 -27.68 5.92 -7.58
C GLY A 334 -28.74 6.08 -6.48
N LEU A 335 -28.41 6.63 -5.30
CA LEU A 335 -29.44 6.96 -4.30
C LEU A 335 -30.28 8.13 -4.82
N SER A 336 -31.59 7.99 -4.68
CA SER A 336 -32.62 9.00 -4.97
C SER A 336 -33.20 9.60 -3.67
N PRO A 337 -34.10 10.61 -3.74
CA PRO A 337 -34.73 11.20 -2.56
C PRO A 337 -35.44 10.20 -1.64
N ILE A 338 -36.09 9.16 -2.16
CA ILE A 338 -36.76 8.14 -1.33
C ILE A 338 -35.75 7.28 -0.55
N HIS A 339 -34.57 7.02 -1.11
CA HIS A 339 -33.45 6.40 -0.37
C HIS A 339 -32.93 7.30 0.75
N MET A 340 -32.83 8.61 0.50
CA MET A 340 -32.39 9.60 1.49
C MET A 340 -33.37 9.72 2.66
N ALA A 341 -34.68 9.76 2.39
CA ALA A 341 -35.71 9.76 3.41
C ALA A 341 -35.74 8.44 4.21
N ALA A 342 -35.55 7.30 3.53
CA ALA A 342 -35.43 6.00 4.18
C ALA A 342 -34.18 5.89 5.08
N GLN A 343 -33.07 6.53 4.71
CA GLN A 343 -31.84 6.58 5.53
C GLN A 343 -32.02 7.37 6.84
N GLY A 344 -32.91 8.37 6.86
CA GLY A 344 -33.17 9.23 8.03
C GLY A 344 -34.33 8.79 8.95
N ASP A 345 -34.97 7.64 8.71
CA ASP A 345 -36.24 7.22 9.35
C ASP A 345 -37.39 8.26 9.14
N HIS A 346 -37.30 9.06 8.08
CA HIS A 346 -38.25 10.14 7.76
C HIS A 346 -39.50 9.60 7.06
N MET A 347 -40.33 8.89 7.83
CA MET A 347 -41.52 8.18 7.34
C MET A 347 -42.46 9.08 6.52
N ASP A 348 -42.68 10.32 6.97
CA ASP A 348 -43.63 11.23 6.31
C ASP A 348 -43.07 11.82 5.01
N CYS A 349 -41.74 11.99 4.90
CA CYS A 349 -41.08 12.28 3.63
C CYS A 349 -41.26 11.13 2.63
N VAL A 350 -41.15 9.87 3.08
CA VAL A 350 -41.43 8.70 2.23
C VAL A 350 -42.91 8.65 1.82
N ARG A 351 -43.85 8.94 2.73
CA ARG A 351 -45.28 9.06 2.37
C ARG A 351 -45.51 10.14 1.32
N GLN A 352 -44.88 11.30 1.46
CA GLN A 352 -45.01 12.41 0.50
C GLN A 352 -44.42 12.05 -0.86
N LEU A 353 -43.21 11.50 -0.91
CA LEU A 353 -42.56 11.07 -2.16
C LEU A 353 -43.40 10.00 -2.88
N LEU A 354 -44.00 9.06 -2.16
CA LEU A 354 -44.92 8.06 -2.74
C LEU A 354 -46.25 8.66 -3.22
N GLN A 355 -46.70 9.80 -2.67
CA GLN A 355 -47.88 10.52 -3.18
C GLN A 355 -47.59 11.21 -4.53
N TYR A 356 -46.38 11.74 -4.72
CA TYR A 356 -45.88 12.24 -6.02
C TYR A 356 -45.26 11.12 -6.88
N ASN A 357 -45.73 9.88 -6.73
CA ASN A 357 -45.38 8.72 -7.58
C ASN A 357 -43.89 8.29 -7.62
N ALA A 358 -43.09 8.56 -6.58
CA ALA A 358 -41.76 7.94 -6.47
C ALA A 358 -41.84 6.41 -6.45
N GLU A 359 -40.91 5.72 -7.12
CA GLU A 359 -40.89 4.25 -7.15
C GLU A 359 -40.42 3.68 -5.81
N ILE A 360 -41.24 2.82 -5.18
CA ILE A 360 -40.96 2.31 -3.83
C ILE A 360 -39.79 1.31 -3.76
N ASP A 361 -39.58 0.56 -4.85
CA ASP A 361 -38.43 -0.33 -5.05
C ASP A 361 -37.43 0.28 -6.06
N ASP A 362 -37.34 1.61 -6.16
CA ASP A 362 -36.26 2.29 -6.88
C ASP A 362 -34.89 1.73 -6.47
N ILE A 363 -33.89 1.75 -7.35
CA ILE A 363 -32.58 1.14 -7.13
C ILE A 363 -31.38 2.09 -7.21
N THR A 364 -30.38 1.81 -6.38
CA THR A 364 -29.01 2.34 -6.48
C THR A 364 -28.19 1.61 -7.56
N LEU A 365 -26.96 2.06 -7.82
CA LEU A 365 -26.02 1.34 -8.70
C LEU A 365 -25.67 -0.06 -8.17
N ASP A 366 -25.71 -0.25 -6.85
CA ASP A 366 -25.57 -1.56 -6.18
C ASP A 366 -26.88 -2.38 -6.14
N HIS A 367 -27.92 -1.93 -6.86
CA HIS A 367 -29.30 -2.44 -6.83
C HIS A 367 -29.96 -2.47 -5.43
N LEU A 368 -29.49 -1.62 -4.50
CA LEU A 368 -30.13 -1.46 -3.19
C LEU A 368 -31.44 -0.67 -3.37
N THR A 369 -32.51 -1.10 -2.70
CA THR A 369 -33.78 -0.36 -2.63
C THR A 369 -33.90 0.44 -1.31
N PRO A 370 -34.87 1.35 -1.14
CA PRO A 370 -35.11 2.04 0.13
C PRO A 370 -35.29 1.09 1.32
N LEU A 371 -35.86 -0.10 1.09
CA LEU A 371 -36.02 -1.15 2.11
C LEU A 371 -34.68 -1.78 2.51
N HIS A 372 -33.73 -1.93 1.58
CA HIS A 372 -32.35 -2.35 1.91
C HIS A 372 -31.64 -1.28 2.77
N VAL A 373 -31.85 0.00 2.48
CA VAL A 373 -31.28 1.11 3.27
C VAL A 373 -31.88 1.15 4.69
N ALA A 374 -33.20 1.05 4.82
CA ALA A 374 -33.86 0.97 6.12
C ALA A 374 -33.40 -0.27 6.93
N ALA A 375 -33.25 -1.42 6.28
CA ALA A 375 -32.71 -2.64 6.89
C ALA A 375 -31.22 -2.50 7.30
N HIS A 376 -30.40 -1.75 6.56
CA HIS A 376 -29.00 -1.47 6.93
C HIS A 376 -28.87 -0.56 8.15
N CYS A 377 -29.73 0.46 8.23
CA CYS A 377 -29.73 1.43 9.32
C CYS A 377 -30.42 0.91 10.59
N GLY A 378 -31.24 -0.15 10.50
CA GLY A 378 -31.99 -0.69 11.65
C GLY A 378 -33.34 -0.02 11.88
N HIS A 379 -33.79 0.79 10.91
CA HIS A 379 -34.99 1.62 10.98
C HIS A 379 -36.25 0.76 10.76
N HIS A 380 -36.59 -0.06 11.75
CA HIS A 380 -37.72 -0.99 11.66
C HIS A 380 -39.07 -0.28 11.46
N ARG A 381 -39.21 0.99 11.83
CA ARG A 381 -40.42 1.79 11.56
C ARG A 381 -40.50 2.18 10.09
N MET A 382 -39.46 2.77 9.52
CA MET A 382 -39.33 3.00 8.08
C MET A 382 -39.54 1.72 7.27
N ALA A 383 -38.87 0.62 7.65
CA ALA A 383 -39.03 -0.67 7.00
C ALA A 383 -40.50 -1.14 7.01
N LYS A 384 -41.24 -0.92 8.12
CA LYS A 384 -42.68 -1.21 8.16
C LYS A 384 -43.45 -0.32 7.19
N VAL A 385 -43.21 0.99 7.18
CA VAL A 385 -43.93 1.92 6.29
C VAL A 385 -43.70 1.59 4.80
N LEU A 386 -42.50 1.13 4.43
CA LEU A 386 -42.19 0.65 3.09
C LEU A 386 -42.91 -0.68 2.77
N LEU A 387 -42.89 -1.65 3.68
CA LEU A 387 -43.58 -2.93 3.52
C LEU A 387 -45.12 -2.78 3.46
N ASP A 388 -45.69 -1.96 4.35
CA ASP A 388 -47.12 -1.57 4.37
C ASP A 388 -47.53 -0.81 3.08
N LYS A 389 -46.57 -0.30 2.32
CA LYS A 389 -46.76 0.38 1.02
C LYS A 389 -46.36 -0.48 -0.19
N GLY A 390 -46.02 -1.76 0.01
CA GLY A 390 -45.79 -2.73 -1.06
C GLY A 390 -44.33 -2.95 -1.49
N ALA A 391 -43.35 -2.44 -0.74
CA ALA A 391 -41.93 -2.70 -1.02
C ALA A 391 -41.61 -4.21 -0.96
N LYS A 392 -40.81 -4.70 -1.91
CA LYS A 392 -40.52 -6.15 -2.04
C LYS A 392 -39.55 -6.62 -0.95
N ALA A 393 -40.07 -7.32 0.06
CA ALA A 393 -39.30 -7.93 1.15
C ALA A 393 -38.15 -8.86 0.68
N ASN A 394 -38.28 -9.42 -0.54
CA ASN A 394 -37.30 -10.30 -1.19
C ASN A 394 -36.60 -9.64 -2.40
N ALA A 395 -36.61 -8.31 -2.53
CA ALA A 395 -35.78 -7.60 -3.51
C ALA A 395 -34.30 -8.00 -3.37
N ARG A 396 -33.54 -7.97 -4.47
CA ARG A 396 -32.12 -8.38 -4.53
C ARG A 396 -31.24 -7.20 -4.91
N ALA A 397 -30.21 -6.96 -4.12
CA ALA A 397 -29.05 -6.15 -4.50
C ALA A 397 -28.18 -6.86 -5.56
N LEU A 398 -27.19 -6.16 -6.11
CA LEU A 398 -26.31 -6.62 -7.20
C LEU A 398 -25.56 -7.92 -6.88
N ASN A 399 -25.31 -8.18 -5.60
CA ASN A 399 -24.65 -9.39 -5.08
C ASN A 399 -25.65 -10.42 -4.51
N GLY A 400 -26.95 -10.28 -4.81
CA GLY A 400 -28.02 -11.17 -4.40
C GLY A 400 -28.46 -11.01 -2.93
N PHE A 401 -27.87 -10.08 -2.16
CA PHE A 401 -28.34 -9.78 -0.80
C PHE A 401 -29.78 -9.27 -0.85
N THR A 402 -30.61 -9.73 0.07
CA THR A 402 -31.94 -9.18 0.32
C THR A 402 -31.93 -8.27 1.57
N PRO A 403 -32.98 -7.48 1.86
CA PRO A 403 -33.05 -6.70 3.09
C PRO A 403 -32.88 -7.56 4.36
N LEU A 404 -33.32 -8.82 4.33
CA LEU A 404 -33.13 -9.77 5.43
C LEU A 404 -31.66 -10.12 5.64
N HIS A 405 -30.90 -10.40 4.58
CA HIS A 405 -29.45 -10.61 4.67
C HIS A 405 -28.73 -9.42 5.30
N ILE A 406 -29.15 -8.19 4.93
CA ILE A 406 -28.59 -6.96 5.49
C ILE A 406 -28.95 -6.79 6.97
N ALA A 407 -30.22 -6.99 7.35
CA ALA A 407 -30.65 -6.93 8.74
C ALA A 407 -29.89 -7.95 9.62
N CYS A 408 -29.73 -9.19 9.13
CA CYS A 408 -28.92 -10.22 9.77
C CYS A 408 -27.44 -9.80 9.88
N LYS A 409 -26.80 -9.35 8.78
CA LYS A 409 -25.40 -8.88 8.76
C LYS A 409 -25.13 -7.78 9.80
N LYS A 410 -26.10 -6.89 10.00
CA LYS A 410 -26.00 -5.69 10.85
C LYS A 410 -26.55 -5.89 12.27
N ASN A 411 -26.95 -7.12 12.65
CA ASN A 411 -27.52 -7.47 13.96
C ASN A 411 -28.86 -6.77 14.30
N HIS A 412 -29.64 -6.36 13.30
CA HIS A 412 -30.87 -5.59 13.48
C HIS A 412 -32.08 -6.48 13.74
N MET A 413 -32.12 -7.13 14.92
CA MET A 413 -33.17 -8.05 15.37
C MET A 413 -34.59 -7.61 15.00
N ARG A 414 -34.99 -6.38 15.36
CA ARG A 414 -36.36 -5.87 15.10
C ARG A 414 -36.70 -5.76 13.61
N SER A 415 -35.72 -5.40 12.77
CA SER A 415 -35.89 -5.31 11.32
C SER A 415 -35.95 -6.70 10.69
N MET A 416 -35.14 -7.65 11.16
CA MET A 416 -35.20 -9.05 10.76
C MET A 416 -36.55 -9.67 11.13
N ASP A 417 -36.99 -9.56 12.40
CA ASP A 417 -38.29 -10.08 12.87
C ASP A 417 -39.48 -9.49 12.09
N LEU A 418 -39.38 -8.23 11.67
CA LEU A 418 -40.38 -7.57 10.83
C LEU A 418 -40.36 -8.10 9.39
N LEU A 419 -39.18 -8.16 8.75
CA LEU A 419 -39.05 -8.68 7.39
C LEU A 419 -39.59 -10.10 7.28
N LEU A 420 -39.31 -10.95 8.28
CA LEU A 420 -39.82 -12.32 8.37
C LEU A 420 -41.35 -12.38 8.57
N LYS A 421 -41.97 -11.37 9.19
CA LYS A 421 -43.45 -11.26 9.25
C LYS A 421 -44.06 -10.84 7.91
N HIS A 422 -43.34 -10.11 7.07
CA HIS A 422 -43.75 -9.74 5.71
C HIS A 422 -43.13 -10.66 4.64
N SER A 423 -43.06 -11.97 4.93
CA SER A 423 -42.68 -13.03 3.99
C SER A 423 -41.29 -12.91 3.35
N ALA A 424 -40.31 -12.29 4.02
CA ALA A 424 -38.91 -12.43 3.62
C ALA A 424 -38.44 -13.89 3.79
N SER A 425 -37.81 -14.46 2.76
CA SER A 425 -37.43 -15.87 2.73
C SER A 425 -36.18 -16.15 3.57
N LEU A 426 -36.32 -17.07 4.54
CA LEU A 426 -35.24 -17.59 5.38
C LEU A 426 -34.12 -18.27 4.57
N GLU A 427 -34.46 -18.84 3.41
CA GLU A 427 -33.56 -19.60 2.52
C GLU A 427 -33.31 -18.86 1.18
N ALA A 428 -33.53 -17.55 1.13
CA ALA A 428 -33.00 -16.74 0.04
C ALA A 428 -31.46 -16.81 0.04
N VAL A 429 -30.83 -16.79 -1.13
CA VAL A 429 -29.36 -16.88 -1.28
C VAL A 429 -28.76 -15.70 -2.04
N THR A 430 -27.55 -15.29 -1.66
CA THR A 430 -26.69 -14.38 -2.44
C THR A 430 -26.21 -15.03 -3.75
N GLU A 431 -25.54 -14.29 -4.64
CA GLU A 431 -24.88 -14.89 -5.81
C GLU A 431 -23.75 -15.88 -5.41
N SER A 432 -23.21 -15.72 -4.20
CA SER A 432 -22.27 -16.66 -3.56
C SER A 432 -22.95 -17.77 -2.74
N GLY A 433 -24.26 -17.97 -2.89
CA GLY A 433 -25.04 -19.03 -2.27
C GLY A 433 -25.32 -18.86 -0.77
N LEU A 434 -24.89 -17.77 -0.14
CA LEU A 434 -25.02 -17.58 1.31
C LEU A 434 -26.47 -17.24 1.67
N THR A 435 -27.05 -17.93 2.65
CA THR A 435 -28.35 -17.57 3.25
C THR A 435 -28.19 -16.54 4.39
N PRO A 436 -29.27 -15.89 4.89
CA PRO A 436 -29.19 -15.01 6.06
C PRO A 436 -28.57 -15.69 7.29
N LEU A 437 -28.79 -17.00 7.44
CA LEU A 437 -28.18 -17.81 8.51
C LEU A 437 -26.67 -17.95 8.35
N HIS A 438 -26.15 -18.15 7.13
CA HIS A 438 -24.70 -18.14 6.87
C HIS A 438 -24.09 -16.78 7.24
N VAL A 439 -24.73 -15.69 6.84
CA VAL A 439 -24.25 -14.33 7.10
C VAL A 439 -24.26 -14.01 8.60
N ALA A 440 -25.30 -14.41 9.33
CA ALA A 440 -25.38 -14.25 10.78
C ALA A 440 -24.33 -15.12 11.52
N SER A 441 -24.17 -16.38 11.11
CA SER A 441 -23.20 -17.31 11.71
C SER A 441 -21.74 -16.94 11.43
N PHE A 442 -21.45 -16.29 10.29
CA PHE A 442 -20.13 -15.69 10.04
C PHE A 442 -19.89 -14.45 10.93
N MET A 443 -20.89 -13.57 11.04
CA MET A 443 -20.74 -12.29 11.75
C MET A 443 -20.78 -12.40 13.29
N GLY A 444 -21.13 -13.56 13.85
CA GLY A 444 -21.11 -13.81 15.30
C GLY A 444 -22.44 -13.53 16.02
N HIS A 445 -23.53 -13.26 15.28
CA HIS A 445 -24.76 -12.72 15.85
C HIS A 445 -25.66 -13.80 16.48
N LEU A 446 -25.29 -14.25 17.68
CA LEU A 446 -25.95 -15.35 18.43
C LEU A 446 -27.48 -15.25 18.47
N ASN A 447 -28.03 -14.06 18.76
CA ASN A 447 -29.48 -13.84 18.87
C ASN A 447 -30.19 -13.90 17.51
N ILE A 448 -29.56 -13.42 16.44
CA ILE A 448 -30.06 -13.52 15.06
C ILE A 448 -30.11 -15.00 14.67
N VAL A 449 -29.00 -15.73 14.86
CA VAL A 449 -28.91 -17.17 14.54
C VAL A 449 -29.95 -17.98 15.31
N LYS A 450 -30.10 -17.75 16.62
CA LYS A 450 -31.11 -18.43 17.45
C LYS A 450 -32.52 -18.21 16.92
N ASN A 451 -32.89 -16.98 16.58
CA ASN A 451 -34.22 -16.64 16.06
C ASN A 451 -34.46 -17.25 14.65
N LEU A 452 -33.46 -17.22 13.76
CA LEU A 452 -33.54 -17.88 12.44
C LEU A 452 -33.74 -19.40 12.57
N LEU A 453 -32.97 -20.08 13.43
CA LEU A 453 -33.10 -21.51 13.70
C LEU A 453 -34.47 -21.86 14.30
N GLN A 454 -34.95 -21.08 15.27
CA GLN A 454 -36.29 -21.22 15.86
C GLN A 454 -37.44 -21.03 14.86
N ARG A 455 -37.18 -20.34 13.73
CA ARG A 455 -38.12 -20.17 12.61
C ARG A 455 -37.93 -21.20 11.49
N GLY A 456 -37.05 -22.19 11.68
CA GLY A 456 -36.85 -23.30 10.73
C GLY A 456 -35.79 -23.07 9.66
N ALA A 457 -34.93 -22.05 9.77
CA ALA A 457 -33.79 -21.90 8.86
C ALA A 457 -32.82 -23.09 8.99
N SER A 458 -32.34 -23.64 7.88
CA SER A 458 -31.59 -24.90 7.86
C SER A 458 -30.11 -24.71 8.27
N PRO A 459 -29.66 -25.30 9.40
CA PRO A 459 -28.24 -25.25 9.78
C PRO A 459 -27.34 -26.09 8.86
N ASN A 460 -27.93 -26.87 7.96
CA ASN A 460 -27.26 -27.68 6.94
C ASN A 460 -27.48 -27.13 5.50
N ALA A 461 -28.01 -25.91 5.35
CA ALA A 461 -28.01 -25.21 4.07
C ALA A 461 -26.57 -25.09 3.54
N SER A 462 -26.40 -25.23 2.23
CA SER A 462 -25.09 -25.17 1.54
C SER A 462 -25.06 -24.02 0.54
N ASN A 463 -23.90 -23.37 0.41
CA ASN A 463 -23.69 -22.26 -0.51
C ASN A 463 -23.50 -22.66 -2.01
N VAL A 464 -23.95 -23.85 -2.42
CA VAL A 464 -23.82 -24.39 -3.81
C VAL A 464 -25.16 -24.68 -4.51
N ALA A 465 -26.24 -24.94 -3.77
CA ALA A 465 -27.55 -25.19 -4.38
C ALA A 465 -28.20 -23.86 -4.83
N ARG A 466 -28.77 -23.71 -6.04
CA ARG A 466 -29.19 -24.71 -7.04
C ARG A 466 -28.84 -24.25 -8.46
N SER A 467 -27.86 -24.91 -9.10
CA SER A 467 -27.20 -24.53 -10.38
C SER A 467 -28.09 -24.48 -11.65
N LEU A 468 -29.40 -24.69 -11.54
CA LEU A 468 -30.30 -24.81 -12.72
C LEU A 468 -30.73 -23.46 -13.33
N LEU A 469 -30.76 -22.37 -12.55
CA LEU A 469 -31.31 -21.09 -13.01
C LEU A 469 -30.28 -20.13 -13.62
N ILE A 470 -29.01 -20.24 -13.22
CA ILE A 470 -28.00 -19.18 -13.45
C ILE A 470 -27.49 -19.15 -14.90
N ARG A 471 -27.56 -20.28 -15.62
CA ARG A 471 -26.97 -20.43 -16.97
C ARG A 471 -27.61 -19.54 -18.04
N ALA A 472 -28.82 -19.03 -17.81
CA ALA A 472 -29.47 -18.06 -18.69
C ALA A 472 -29.04 -16.60 -18.44
N ALA A 473 -28.63 -16.26 -17.20
CA ALA A 473 -28.30 -14.89 -16.81
C ALA A 473 -26.85 -14.50 -17.14
N CYS A 474 -25.92 -15.47 -17.20
CA CYS A 474 -24.49 -15.18 -17.43
C CYS A 474 -24.13 -14.70 -18.84
N PHE A 475 -25.06 -14.67 -19.80
CA PHE A 475 -24.79 -14.20 -21.17
C PHE A 475 -24.94 -12.69 -21.38
N SER A 476 -25.48 -11.94 -20.41
CA SER A 476 -25.81 -10.51 -20.57
C SER A 476 -24.96 -9.51 -19.77
N CYS A 477 -24.06 -9.97 -18.90
CA CYS A 477 -23.19 -9.07 -18.09
C CYS A 477 -21.76 -8.96 -18.66
N GLY A 478 -21.33 -7.74 -18.96
CA GLY A 478 -19.99 -7.42 -19.45
C GLY A 478 -18.87 -7.62 -18.42
N LYS A 479 -17.64 -7.80 -18.91
CA LYS A 479 -16.44 -8.13 -18.11
C LYS A 479 -15.96 -6.96 -17.25
N HIS A 480 -15.98 -7.11 -15.93
CA HIS A 480 -15.20 -6.28 -14.98
C HIS A 480 -14.68 -7.10 -13.79
N ASP A 481 -13.55 -6.67 -13.21
CA ASP A 481 -12.74 -7.47 -12.27
C ASP A 481 -13.31 -7.60 -10.85
N LEU A 482 -13.08 -8.77 -10.22
CA LEU A 482 -13.55 -9.16 -8.89
C LEU A 482 -12.38 -9.38 -7.91
N THR A 483 -11.79 -8.31 -7.36
CA THR A 483 -10.56 -8.40 -6.54
C THR A 483 -10.51 -7.48 -5.30
N SER A 484 -11.49 -7.58 -4.39
CA SER A 484 -11.37 -6.95 -3.04
C SER A 484 -12.06 -7.68 -1.87
N PHE A 485 -12.68 -8.84 -2.12
CA PHE A 485 -12.99 -9.83 -1.09
C PHE A 485 -12.19 -11.10 -1.40
N SER A 486 -11.88 -11.91 -0.39
CA SER A 486 -11.68 -13.34 -0.67
C SER A 486 -12.99 -13.85 -1.27
N PRO A 487 -12.99 -14.40 -2.50
CA PRO A 487 -14.23 -14.90 -3.07
C PRO A 487 -14.75 -16.01 -2.15
N PHE A 488 -15.97 -15.85 -1.66
CA PHE A 488 -16.77 -16.99 -1.18
C PHE A 488 -17.09 -17.83 -2.40
N VAL A 489 -16.13 -18.65 -2.81
CA VAL A 489 -16.30 -19.70 -3.80
C VAL A 489 -17.53 -20.53 -3.38
N GLN A 490 -18.31 -20.97 -4.36
CA GLN A 490 -19.36 -21.95 -4.16
C GLN A 490 -18.66 -23.26 -3.77
N ASP A 491 -18.51 -23.46 -2.46
CA ASP A 491 -17.55 -24.39 -1.83
C ASP A 491 -18.26 -25.31 -0.82
N ASP A 492 -19.56 -25.54 -0.99
CA ASP A 492 -20.40 -26.43 -0.17
C ASP A 492 -20.33 -26.11 1.34
N GLN A 493 -20.08 -24.84 1.66
CA GLN A 493 -19.97 -24.36 3.03
C GLN A 493 -21.36 -24.21 3.63
N THR A 494 -21.48 -24.60 4.90
CA THR A 494 -22.68 -24.47 5.72
C THR A 494 -22.49 -23.42 6.81
N PRO A 495 -23.56 -22.95 7.51
CA PRO A 495 -23.42 -22.01 8.63
C PRO A 495 -22.45 -22.47 9.73
N LEU A 496 -22.31 -23.78 9.94
CA LEU A 496 -21.34 -24.36 10.88
C LEU A 496 -19.89 -24.16 10.43
N HIS A 497 -19.60 -24.24 9.12
CA HIS A 497 -18.28 -23.88 8.57
C HIS A 497 -17.97 -22.40 8.79
N CYS A 498 -18.96 -21.52 8.63
CA CYS A 498 -18.82 -20.08 8.87
C CYS A 498 -18.51 -19.78 10.34
N ALA A 499 -19.26 -20.36 11.28
CA ALA A 499 -19.02 -20.19 12.71
C ALA A 499 -17.67 -20.79 13.14
N ALA A 500 -17.29 -21.96 12.60
CA ALA A 500 -16.03 -22.63 12.92
C ALA A 500 -14.79 -21.87 12.38
N ARG A 501 -14.89 -21.19 11.23
CA ARG A 501 -13.83 -20.31 10.70
C ARG A 501 -13.54 -19.13 11.62
N MET A 502 -14.59 -18.54 12.18
CA MET A 502 -14.49 -17.32 12.99
C MET A 502 -14.30 -17.59 14.48
N GLY A 503 -14.29 -18.87 14.91
CA GLY A 503 -14.06 -19.27 16.29
C GLY A 503 -15.25 -19.04 17.23
N HIS A 504 -16.45 -18.84 16.68
CA HIS A 504 -17.66 -18.48 17.44
C HIS A 504 -18.21 -19.68 18.23
N LYS A 505 -17.53 -20.06 19.31
CA LYS A 505 -17.80 -21.27 20.11
C LYS A 505 -19.28 -21.47 20.49
N GLU A 506 -19.97 -20.41 20.94
CA GLU A 506 -21.38 -20.50 21.34
C GLU A 506 -22.33 -20.70 20.15
N LEU A 507 -21.99 -20.16 18.97
CA LEU A 507 -22.71 -20.41 17.73
C LEU A 507 -22.50 -21.83 17.21
N VAL A 508 -21.26 -22.33 17.30
CA VAL A 508 -20.93 -23.72 16.94
C VAL A 508 -21.74 -24.68 17.81
N LYS A 509 -21.79 -24.45 19.12
CA LYS A 509 -22.64 -25.21 20.04
C LYS A 509 -24.12 -25.14 19.67
N LEU A 510 -24.67 -23.93 19.51
CA LEU A 510 -26.08 -23.71 19.17
C LEU A 510 -26.48 -24.38 17.85
N LEU A 511 -25.61 -24.37 16.84
CA LEU A 511 -25.85 -25.02 15.55
C LEU A 511 -25.88 -26.56 15.69
N LEU A 512 -24.96 -27.14 16.46
CA LEU A 512 -24.95 -28.58 16.76
C LEU A 512 -26.20 -29.01 17.56
N GLU A 513 -26.62 -28.21 18.56
CA GLU A 513 -27.88 -28.39 19.30
C GLU A 513 -29.11 -28.42 18.35
N HIS A 514 -29.05 -27.69 17.23
CA HIS A 514 -30.09 -27.68 16.17
C HIS A 514 -29.83 -28.68 15.02
N LYS A 515 -29.00 -29.71 15.25
CA LYS A 515 -28.70 -30.80 14.29
C LYS A 515 -27.90 -30.36 13.05
N ALA A 516 -27.01 -29.38 13.18
CA ALA A 516 -25.94 -29.17 12.19
C ALA A 516 -25.04 -30.42 12.12
N ASN A 517 -24.74 -30.91 10.91
CA ASN A 517 -23.86 -32.05 10.72
C ASN A 517 -22.38 -31.62 10.85
N PRO A 518 -21.63 -32.10 11.87
CA PRO A 518 -20.24 -31.72 12.13
C PRO A 518 -19.26 -32.20 11.05
N ASP A 519 -19.65 -33.20 10.27
CA ASP A 519 -18.87 -33.82 9.20
C ASP A 519 -19.31 -33.40 7.79
N SER A 520 -20.19 -32.39 7.69
CA SER A 520 -20.43 -31.67 6.43
C SER A 520 -19.08 -31.24 5.84
N ALA A 521 -18.85 -31.41 4.54
CA ALA A 521 -17.54 -31.19 3.93
C ALA A 521 -17.64 -30.25 2.72
N THR A 522 -16.73 -29.29 2.62
CA THR A 522 -16.66 -28.34 1.51
C THR A 522 -16.38 -29.01 0.15
N THR A 523 -16.44 -28.26 -0.97
CA THR A 523 -16.03 -28.80 -2.28
C THR A 523 -14.56 -29.25 -2.30
N ALA A 524 -13.70 -28.68 -1.44
CA ALA A 524 -12.33 -29.14 -1.21
C ALA A 524 -12.20 -30.27 -0.16
N GLY A 525 -13.30 -30.67 0.47
CA GLY A 525 -13.39 -31.75 1.47
C GLY A 525 -13.04 -31.33 2.90
N HIS A 526 -12.97 -30.03 3.21
CA HIS A 526 -12.74 -29.58 4.58
C HIS A 526 -14.05 -29.69 5.38
N THR A 527 -14.02 -30.33 6.54
CA THR A 527 -15.13 -30.24 7.52
C THR A 527 -14.96 -28.99 8.42
N PRO A 528 -15.97 -28.55 9.18
CA PRO A 528 -15.82 -27.53 10.22
C PRO A 528 -14.62 -27.78 11.16
N LEU A 529 -14.35 -29.05 11.49
CA LEU A 529 -13.19 -29.44 12.30
C LEU A 529 -11.84 -29.16 11.60
N HIS A 530 -11.74 -29.40 10.28
CA HIS A 530 -10.56 -29.01 9.50
C HIS A 530 -10.37 -27.49 9.44
N ILE A 531 -11.45 -26.72 9.36
CA ILE A 531 -11.41 -25.26 9.33
C ILE A 531 -10.96 -24.72 10.69
N ALA A 532 -11.57 -25.18 11.79
CA ALA A 532 -11.18 -24.78 13.13
C ALA A 532 -9.72 -25.16 13.45
N ALA A 533 -9.25 -26.31 12.96
CA ALA A 533 -7.86 -26.76 13.09
C ALA A 533 -6.86 -25.94 12.24
N ARG A 534 -7.29 -25.38 11.09
CA ARG A 534 -6.48 -24.45 10.29
C ARG A 534 -6.30 -23.11 11.00
N GLU A 535 -7.40 -22.53 11.48
CA GLU A 535 -7.37 -21.17 12.05
C GLU A 535 -6.81 -21.17 13.49
N GLY A 536 -7.00 -22.25 14.26
CA GLY A 536 -6.43 -22.45 15.60
C GLY A 536 -7.43 -22.45 16.76
N HIS A 537 -8.73 -22.66 16.50
CA HIS A 537 -9.80 -22.38 17.47
C HIS A 537 -10.02 -23.54 18.46
N VAL A 538 -9.09 -23.75 19.39
CA VAL A 538 -9.07 -24.87 20.39
C VAL A 538 -10.43 -25.11 21.05
N HIS A 539 -11.10 -24.06 21.53
CA HIS A 539 -12.43 -24.16 22.15
C HIS A 539 -13.52 -24.65 21.18
N THR A 540 -13.47 -24.21 19.92
CA THR A 540 -14.40 -24.65 18.87
C THR A 540 -14.14 -26.11 18.50
N ILE A 541 -12.88 -26.54 18.44
CA ILE A 541 -12.50 -27.94 18.20
C ILE A 541 -13.05 -28.83 19.30
N ARG A 542 -12.91 -28.43 20.58
CA ARG A 542 -13.47 -29.19 21.71
C ARG A 542 -14.97 -29.41 21.53
N ILE A 543 -15.74 -28.35 21.27
CA ILE A 543 -17.20 -28.41 21.04
C ILE A 543 -17.57 -29.26 19.81
N LEU A 544 -16.80 -29.19 18.71
CA LEU A 544 -17.02 -30.02 17.53
C LEU A 544 -16.78 -31.51 17.82
N LEU A 545 -15.72 -31.85 18.57
CA LEU A 545 -15.41 -33.22 18.97
C LEU A 545 -16.41 -33.78 19.99
N ASP A 546 -16.86 -32.94 20.93
CA ASP A 546 -17.95 -33.27 21.86
C ASP A 546 -19.29 -33.46 21.11
N GLY A 547 -19.48 -32.74 20.00
CA GLY A 547 -20.52 -32.93 19.00
C GLY A 547 -20.28 -34.06 17.98
N ALA A 548 -19.35 -34.99 18.27
CA ALA A 548 -19.02 -36.17 17.46
C ALA A 548 -18.42 -35.93 16.05
N ALA A 549 -17.72 -34.82 15.82
CA ALA A 549 -16.94 -34.60 14.59
C ALA A 549 -15.83 -35.64 14.40
N GLN A 550 -15.73 -36.24 13.20
CA GLN A 550 -14.78 -37.32 12.92
C GLN A 550 -13.38 -36.80 12.55
N GLN A 551 -12.40 -37.11 13.41
CA GLN A 551 -10.98 -36.81 13.22
C GLN A 551 -10.32 -37.61 12.08
N THR A 552 -10.98 -38.65 11.57
CA THR A 552 -10.54 -39.50 10.46
C THR A 552 -10.97 -38.98 9.08
N LYS A 553 -11.90 -38.03 9.01
CA LYS A 553 -12.33 -37.41 7.73
C LYS A 553 -11.12 -36.78 7.03
N MET A 554 -11.11 -36.85 5.70
CA MET A 554 -10.04 -36.29 4.88
C MET A 554 -10.57 -35.30 3.85
N THR A 555 -9.81 -34.21 3.67
CA THR A 555 -9.88 -33.33 2.51
C THR A 555 -9.64 -34.07 1.19
N LYS A 556 -9.99 -33.46 0.04
CA LYS A 556 -9.69 -34.04 -1.28
C LYS A 556 -8.19 -34.31 -1.50
N LYS A 557 -7.29 -33.57 -0.81
CA LYS A 557 -5.83 -33.79 -0.81
C LYS A 557 -5.36 -34.89 0.18
N GLY A 558 -6.25 -35.53 0.92
CA GLY A 558 -5.91 -36.63 1.84
C GLY A 558 -5.43 -36.18 3.23
N PHE A 559 -5.55 -34.90 3.58
CA PHE A 559 -5.22 -34.41 4.91
C PHE A 559 -6.42 -34.51 5.85
N THR A 560 -6.20 -35.06 7.04
CA THR A 560 -7.11 -35.03 8.21
C THR A 560 -6.96 -33.71 9.00
N PRO A 561 -7.78 -33.42 10.04
CA PRO A 561 -7.62 -32.20 10.84
C PRO A 561 -6.23 -32.10 11.51
N LEU A 562 -5.63 -33.22 11.93
CA LEU A 562 -4.28 -33.22 12.51
C LEU A 562 -3.22 -32.83 11.48
N HIS A 563 -3.28 -33.33 10.24
CA HIS A 563 -2.40 -32.87 9.15
C HIS A 563 -2.54 -31.36 8.90
N VAL A 564 -3.76 -30.81 9.02
CA VAL A 564 -4.01 -29.38 8.87
C VAL A 564 -3.39 -28.60 10.03
N ALA A 565 -3.55 -29.04 11.28
CA ALA A 565 -2.89 -28.43 12.44
C ALA A 565 -1.35 -28.44 12.28
N SER A 566 -0.79 -29.58 11.86
CA SER A 566 0.64 -29.75 11.56
C SER A 566 1.14 -28.88 10.40
N LYS A 567 0.29 -28.56 9.42
CA LYS A 567 0.63 -27.63 8.34
C LYS A 567 0.70 -26.18 8.83
N TYR A 568 -0.25 -25.77 9.68
CA TYR A 568 -0.44 -24.37 10.10
C TYR A 568 0.19 -24.05 11.48
N GLY A 569 1.08 -24.92 11.99
CA GLY A 569 1.84 -24.69 13.22
C GLY A 569 1.00 -24.63 14.50
N LYS A 570 -0.20 -25.22 14.50
CA LYS A 570 -1.17 -25.09 15.60
C LYS A 570 -0.93 -26.15 16.68
N VAL A 571 0.05 -25.89 17.55
CA VAL A 571 0.50 -26.81 18.62
C VAL A 571 -0.66 -27.25 19.52
N ASP A 572 -1.35 -26.31 20.17
CA ASP A 572 -2.46 -26.57 21.12
C ASP A 572 -3.61 -27.37 20.47
N VAL A 573 -3.82 -27.16 19.17
CA VAL A 573 -4.81 -27.89 18.36
C VAL A 573 -4.35 -29.30 18.08
N ALA A 574 -3.09 -29.48 17.68
CA ALA A 574 -2.51 -30.79 17.46
C ALA A 574 -2.52 -31.60 18.77
N GLU A 575 -2.22 -30.97 19.90
CA GLU A 575 -2.28 -31.61 21.22
C GLU A 575 -3.70 -32.04 21.57
N LEU A 576 -4.69 -31.14 21.50
CA LEU A 576 -6.09 -31.49 21.77
C LEU A 576 -6.62 -32.61 20.85
N LEU A 577 -6.19 -32.65 19.59
CA LEU A 577 -6.55 -33.75 18.67
C LEU A 577 -5.89 -35.07 19.09
N LEU A 578 -4.61 -35.05 19.48
CA LEU A 578 -3.88 -36.23 19.97
C LEU A 578 -4.45 -36.76 21.30
N GLU A 579 -4.78 -35.87 22.24
CA GLU A 579 -5.51 -36.19 23.49
C GLU A 579 -6.88 -36.82 23.22
N ARG A 580 -7.55 -36.38 22.15
CA ARG A 580 -8.83 -36.94 21.70
C ARG A 580 -8.67 -38.14 20.75
N GLY A 581 -7.48 -38.75 20.67
CA GLY A 581 -7.25 -40.01 19.97
C GLY A 581 -7.00 -39.90 18.46
N ALA A 582 -6.62 -38.74 17.94
CA ALA A 582 -6.14 -38.64 16.55
C ALA A 582 -4.84 -39.45 16.37
N ASN A 583 -4.79 -40.31 15.35
CA ASN A 583 -3.60 -41.10 15.05
C ASN A 583 -2.45 -40.21 14.50
N PRO A 584 -1.29 -40.09 15.19
CA PRO A 584 -0.15 -39.28 14.75
C PRO A 584 0.51 -39.82 13.46
N ASN A 585 0.26 -41.09 13.13
CA ASN A 585 0.77 -41.81 11.98
C ASN A 585 -0.30 -42.03 10.89
N ALA A 586 -1.43 -41.33 10.94
CA ALA A 586 -2.45 -41.39 9.90
C ALA A 586 -1.85 -41.01 8.54
N ALA A 587 -1.81 -41.92 7.58
CA ALA A 587 -1.26 -41.67 6.25
C ALA A 587 -2.31 -41.05 5.32
N GLY A 588 -2.02 -39.89 4.75
CA GLY A 588 -2.81 -39.29 3.68
C GLY A 588 -2.62 -39.98 2.32
N LYS A 589 -3.30 -39.49 1.28
CA LYS A 589 -3.32 -40.08 -0.08
C LYS A 589 -1.94 -40.36 -0.71
N ASN A 590 -0.91 -39.61 -0.30
CA ASN A 590 0.47 -39.74 -0.80
C ASN A 590 1.41 -40.42 0.22
N GLY A 591 0.87 -41.15 1.22
CA GLY A 591 1.64 -41.74 2.33
C GLY A 591 2.14 -40.75 3.39
N LEU A 592 2.08 -39.44 3.09
CA LEU A 592 2.44 -38.37 4.03
C LEU A 592 1.65 -38.49 5.33
N THR A 593 2.34 -38.48 6.47
CA THR A 593 1.74 -38.41 7.82
C THR A 593 1.75 -36.95 8.33
N PRO A 594 1.04 -36.62 9.44
CA PRO A 594 1.15 -35.32 10.09
C PRO A 594 2.60 -34.88 10.36
N LEU A 595 3.49 -35.82 10.71
CA LEU A 595 4.91 -35.54 10.95
C LEU A 595 5.63 -35.07 9.68
N HIS A 596 5.41 -35.72 8.53
CA HIS A 596 5.93 -35.24 7.24
C HIS A 596 5.45 -33.83 6.92
N VAL A 597 4.18 -33.53 7.22
CA VAL A 597 3.58 -32.22 6.94
C VAL A 597 4.11 -31.14 7.90
N ALA A 598 4.33 -31.45 9.17
CA ALA A 598 4.97 -30.55 10.14
C ALA A 598 6.40 -30.21 9.72
N VAL A 599 7.19 -31.22 9.35
CA VAL A 599 8.56 -31.05 8.84
C VAL A 599 8.57 -30.24 7.55
N HIS A 600 7.73 -30.54 6.55
CA HIS A 600 7.68 -29.77 5.29
C HIS A 600 7.39 -28.26 5.49
N HIS A 601 6.79 -27.86 6.62
CA HIS A 601 6.49 -26.47 6.95
C HIS A 601 7.37 -25.90 8.08
N ASN A 602 8.44 -26.62 8.47
CA ASN A 602 9.38 -26.29 9.55
C ASN A 602 8.73 -26.00 10.91
N ASN A 603 7.60 -26.65 11.20
CA ASN A 603 6.82 -26.44 12.43
C ASN A 603 7.42 -27.25 13.61
N LEU A 604 8.63 -26.89 14.04
CA LEU A 604 9.45 -27.62 15.02
C LEU A 604 8.70 -28.06 16.28
N ASP A 605 7.85 -27.21 16.87
CA ASP A 605 7.16 -27.56 18.11
C ASP A 605 6.01 -28.56 17.88
N VAL A 606 5.40 -28.56 16.69
CA VAL A 606 4.47 -29.64 16.30
C VAL A 606 5.25 -30.93 15.95
N VAL A 607 6.49 -30.84 15.46
CA VAL A 607 7.38 -32.01 15.31
C VAL A 607 7.68 -32.64 16.67
N LYS A 608 8.15 -31.86 17.65
CA LYS A 608 8.41 -32.31 19.03
C LYS A 608 7.17 -32.99 19.64
N LEU A 609 6.01 -32.34 19.53
CA LEU A 609 4.73 -32.83 20.05
C LEU A 609 4.26 -34.13 19.36
N LEU A 610 4.33 -34.21 18.03
CA LEU A 610 3.94 -35.41 17.32
C LEU A 610 4.83 -36.59 17.72
N VAL A 611 6.14 -36.38 17.78
CA VAL A 611 7.12 -37.40 18.15
C VAL A 611 6.90 -37.88 19.60
N SER A 612 6.72 -36.97 20.56
CA SER A 612 6.46 -37.34 21.97
C SER A 612 5.11 -38.04 22.18
N LYS A 613 4.14 -37.87 21.27
CA LYS A 613 2.84 -38.55 21.28
C LYS A 613 2.80 -39.76 20.31
N GLY A 614 3.95 -40.30 19.89
CA GLY A 614 4.04 -41.57 19.14
C GLY A 614 4.12 -41.45 17.61
N GLY A 615 4.42 -40.26 17.08
CA GLY A 615 4.67 -40.02 15.65
C GLY A 615 5.99 -40.63 15.19
N SER A 616 5.93 -41.63 14.31
CA SER A 616 7.08 -42.40 13.85
C SER A 616 7.90 -41.63 12.83
N ALA A 617 9.14 -41.31 13.19
CA ALA A 617 10.14 -40.76 12.27
C ALA A 617 10.61 -41.75 11.19
N HIS A 618 10.17 -43.02 11.26
CA HIS A 618 10.41 -44.07 10.26
C HIS A 618 9.29 -44.20 9.23
N SER A 619 8.13 -43.54 9.43
CA SER A 619 7.05 -43.54 8.43
C SER A 619 7.56 -43.05 7.08
N THR A 620 7.19 -43.72 5.99
CA THR A 620 7.56 -43.35 4.62
C THR A 620 6.38 -42.82 3.83
N ALA A 621 6.60 -41.73 3.09
CA ALA A 621 5.71 -41.29 2.03
C ALA A 621 5.71 -42.26 0.83
N ARG A 622 4.83 -42.06 -0.15
CA ARG A 622 4.67 -42.97 -1.31
C ARG A 622 5.93 -43.11 -2.19
N ASN A 623 6.87 -42.18 -2.14
CA ASN A 623 8.18 -42.25 -2.79
C ASN A 623 9.29 -42.86 -1.89
N GLY A 624 8.95 -43.32 -0.68
CA GLY A 624 9.87 -43.83 0.33
C GLY A 624 10.52 -42.76 1.22
N TYR A 625 10.25 -41.46 1.01
CA TYR A 625 10.88 -40.42 1.85
C TYR A 625 10.34 -40.49 3.27
N THR A 626 11.23 -40.56 4.26
CA THR A 626 10.91 -40.32 5.67
C THR A 626 10.90 -38.81 5.98
N PRO A 627 10.39 -38.35 7.13
CA PRO A 627 10.46 -36.94 7.52
C PRO A 627 11.90 -36.39 7.52
N LEU A 628 12.90 -37.21 7.87
CA LEU A 628 14.31 -36.79 7.86
C LEU A 628 14.84 -36.45 6.45
N HIS A 629 14.33 -37.10 5.40
CA HIS A 629 14.68 -36.73 4.01
C HIS A 629 14.23 -35.29 3.68
N ILE A 630 13.04 -34.91 4.15
CA ILE A 630 12.48 -33.57 3.93
C ILE A 630 13.27 -32.53 4.74
N ALA A 631 13.56 -32.82 6.01
CA ALA A 631 14.37 -31.94 6.86
C ALA A 631 15.78 -31.73 6.29
N ALA A 632 16.42 -32.79 5.79
CA ALA A 632 17.74 -32.73 5.16
C ALA A 632 17.75 -31.91 3.88
N LYS A 633 16.80 -32.15 2.95
CA LYS A 633 16.68 -31.37 1.70
C LYS A 633 16.44 -29.87 1.98
N GLN A 634 15.59 -29.55 2.96
CA GLN A 634 15.25 -28.17 3.32
C GLN A 634 16.21 -27.50 4.34
N ASN A 635 17.30 -28.15 4.73
CA ASN A 635 18.29 -27.63 5.70
C ASN A 635 17.71 -27.24 7.08
N GLN A 636 16.76 -28.02 7.60
CA GLN A 636 16.11 -27.76 8.88
C GLN A 636 16.90 -28.41 10.04
N MET A 637 17.94 -27.73 10.52
CA MET A 637 18.92 -28.29 11.46
C MET A 637 18.31 -28.77 12.78
N GLU A 638 17.41 -28.00 13.39
CA GLU A 638 16.77 -28.30 14.67
C GLU A 638 15.77 -29.45 14.53
N VAL A 639 15.05 -29.49 13.40
CA VAL A 639 14.08 -30.54 13.06
C VAL A 639 14.80 -31.85 12.77
N ALA A 640 15.87 -31.83 11.96
CA ALA A 640 16.70 -33.00 11.70
C ALA A 640 17.33 -33.53 13.01
N SER A 641 17.87 -32.64 13.85
CA SER A 641 18.42 -33.00 15.16
C SER A 641 17.37 -33.66 16.06
N CYS A 642 16.15 -33.10 16.12
CA CYS A 642 15.04 -33.66 16.89
C CYS A 642 14.62 -35.06 16.38
N LEU A 643 14.52 -35.25 15.07
CA LEU A 643 14.21 -36.55 14.46
C LEU A 643 15.31 -37.59 14.75
N LEU A 644 16.58 -37.22 14.56
CA LEU A 644 17.75 -38.07 14.82
C LEU A 644 17.85 -38.47 16.31
N GLN A 645 17.56 -37.55 17.23
CA GLN A 645 17.50 -37.83 18.67
C GLN A 645 16.37 -38.82 19.03
N ASN A 646 15.28 -38.80 18.28
CA ASN A 646 14.13 -39.71 18.44
C ASN A 646 14.20 -40.91 17.47
N GLY A 647 15.42 -41.36 17.18
CA GLY A 647 15.69 -42.65 16.52
C GLY A 647 15.59 -42.67 15.00
N ALA A 648 15.38 -41.55 14.31
CA ALA A 648 15.35 -41.54 12.85
C ALA A 648 16.70 -42.00 12.26
N SER A 649 16.70 -43.03 11.41
CA SER A 649 17.91 -43.48 10.74
C SER A 649 18.41 -42.47 9.69
N ALA A 650 19.64 -41.99 9.86
CA ALA A 650 20.35 -41.20 8.85
C ALA A 650 20.67 -41.99 7.55
N ASN A 651 20.55 -43.32 7.62
CA ASN A 651 20.70 -44.27 6.52
C ASN A 651 19.36 -44.81 5.99
N ALA A 652 18.22 -44.20 6.36
CA ALA A 652 16.93 -44.57 5.77
C ALA A 652 16.96 -44.34 4.25
N GLU A 653 16.50 -45.32 3.47
CA GLU A 653 16.47 -45.25 2.01
C GLU A 653 15.06 -44.98 1.46
N SER A 654 14.98 -44.16 0.42
CA SER A 654 13.79 -43.98 -0.40
C SER A 654 13.52 -45.19 -1.31
N LEU A 655 12.41 -45.19 -2.05
CA LEU A 655 12.16 -46.21 -3.09
C LEU A 655 13.20 -46.20 -4.23
N GLN A 656 14.08 -45.20 -4.29
CA GLN A 656 15.21 -45.13 -5.23
C GLN A 656 16.58 -45.28 -4.55
N GLY A 657 16.66 -45.71 -3.29
CA GLY A 657 17.93 -45.83 -2.53
C GLY A 657 18.57 -44.48 -2.17
N ILE A 658 17.83 -43.38 -2.30
CA ILE A 658 18.30 -42.05 -1.89
C ILE A 658 18.21 -42.00 -0.37
N THR A 659 19.24 -41.50 0.31
CA THR A 659 19.23 -41.28 1.77
C THR A 659 19.17 -39.78 2.10
N PRO A 660 18.87 -39.38 3.36
CA PRO A 660 18.96 -37.98 3.78
C PRO A 660 20.32 -37.33 3.49
N LEU A 661 21.41 -38.10 3.57
CA LEU A 661 22.76 -37.62 3.24
C LEU A 661 22.90 -37.25 1.76
N HIS A 662 22.38 -38.08 0.84
CA HIS A 662 22.38 -37.76 -0.60
C HIS A 662 21.72 -36.39 -0.87
N LEU A 663 20.56 -36.14 -0.26
CA LEU A 663 19.81 -34.90 -0.43
C LEU A 663 20.55 -33.69 0.16
N ALA A 664 21.09 -33.79 1.38
CA ALA A 664 21.88 -32.73 2.00
C ALA A 664 23.17 -32.41 1.23
N SER A 665 23.81 -33.45 0.68
CA SER A 665 25.02 -33.33 -0.13
C SER A 665 24.77 -32.69 -1.50
N GLN A 666 23.67 -33.03 -2.19
CA GLN A 666 23.27 -32.38 -3.45
C GLN A 666 22.88 -30.90 -3.24
N GLU A 667 22.04 -30.63 -2.24
CA GLU A 667 21.51 -29.30 -1.92
C GLU A 667 22.56 -28.32 -1.34
N GLY A 668 23.83 -28.72 -1.23
CA GLY A 668 24.91 -27.85 -0.77
C GLY A 668 24.81 -27.49 0.72
N ARG A 669 24.45 -28.45 1.58
CA ARG A 669 24.16 -28.23 3.02
C ARG A 669 25.28 -28.76 3.94
N PRO A 670 26.40 -28.03 4.14
CA PRO A 670 27.56 -28.56 4.87
C PRO A 670 27.22 -28.93 6.33
N ASP A 671 26.48 -28.10 7.05
CA ASP A 671 26.15 -28.34 8.46
C ASP A 671 25.21 -29.55 8.62
N MET A 672 24.26 -29.71 7.71
CA MET A 672 23.36 -30.87 7.66
C MET A 672 24.12 -32.16 7.32
N VAL A 673 25.08 -32.10 6.38
CA VAL A 673 25.98 -33.22 6.08
C VAL A 673 26.80 -33.60 7.31
N ALA A 674 27.40 -32.63 8.00
CA ALA A 674 28.16 -32.87 9.23
C ALA A 674 27.28 -33.47 10.35
N LEU A 675 26.06 -32.97 10.54
CA LEU A 675 25.08 -33.51 11.48
C LEU A 675 24.72 -34.97 11.15
N LEU A 676 24.42 -35.28 9.89
CA LEU A 676 24.07 -36.64 9.46
C LEU A 676 25.25 -37.61 9.63
N ILE A 677 26.47 -37.20 9.28
CA ILE A 677 27.68 -38.01 9.50
C ILE A 677 27.93 -38.22 11.01
N SER A 678 27.73 -37.19 11.85
CA SER A 678 27.80 -37.33 13.32
C SER A 678 26.78 -38.32 13.91
N LYS A 679 25.74 -38.67 13.12
CA LYS A 679 24.74 -39.71 13.41
C LYS A 679 24.88 -40.92 12.49
N GLN A 680 26.13 -41.26 12.14
CA GLN A 680 26.53 -42.49 11.44
C GLN A 680 25.92 -42.67 10.05
N ALA A 681 25.66 -41.57 9.33
CA ALA A 681 25.34 -41.65 7.91
C ALA A 681 26.52 -42.23 7.11
N ASN A 682 26.29 -43.32 6.39
CA ASN A 682 27.29 -44.00 5.58
C ASN A 682 27.51 -43.26 4.26
N VAL A 683 28.65 -42.59 4.16
CA VAL A 683 29.06 -41.77 3.00
C VAL A 683 29.29 -42.57 1.71
N ASN A 684 29.31 -43.91 1.77
CA ASN A 684 29.50 -44.82 0.64
C ASN A 684 28.22 -45.58 0.23
N LEU A 685 27.07 -45.35 0.87
CA LEU A 685 25.80 -45.88 0.32
C LEU A 685 25.55 -45.28 -1.06
N GLY A 686 25.30 -46.13 -2.05
CA GLY A 686 24.90 -45.73 -3.39
C GLY A 686 23.41 -45.98 -3.61
N ASN A 687 22.75 -45.06 -4.33
CA ASN A 687 21.34 -45.20 -4.66
C ASN A 687 21.07 -46.34 -5.66
N LYS A 688 19.84 -46.48 -6.18
CA LYS A 688 19.50 -47.51 -7.18
C LYS A 688 20.28 -47.46 -8.50
N ASN A 689 21.00 -46.38 -8.80
CA ASN A 689 21.93 -46.29 -9.93
C ASN A 689 23.41 -46.46 -9.50
N GLY A 690 23.68 -46.73 -8.21
CA GLY A 690 25.02 -46.81 -7.64
C GLY A 690 25.67 -45.45 -7.35
N LEU A 691 24.92 -44.35 -7.50
CA LEU A 691 25.42 -43.00 -7.24
C LEU A 691 25.46 -42.76 -5.73
N THR A 692 26.66 -42.52 -5.19
CA THR A 692 26.88 -42.16 -3.77
C THR A 692 26.71 -40.64 -3.57
N PRO A 693 26.63 -40.12 -2.32
CA PRO A 693 26.58 -38.68 -2.06
C PRO A 693 27.73 -37.89 -2.71
N LEU A 694 28.91 -38.50 -2.86
CA LEU A 694 30.06 -37.91 -3.54
C LEU A 694 29.86 -37.74 -5.05
N HIS A 695 29.04 -38.57 -5.71
CA HIS A 695 28.66 -38.39 -7.12
C HIS A 695 27.77 -37.15 -7.29
N LEU A 696 26.75 -37.00 -6.44
CA LEU A 696 25.84 -35.84 -6.48
C LEU A 696 26.59 -34.53 -6.16
N VAL A 697 27.51 -34.57 -5.19
CA VAL A 697 28.41 -33.43 -4.92
C VAL A 697 29.33 -33.12 -6.11
N ALA A 698 29.78 -34.13 -6.85
CA ALA A 698 30.61 -33.92 -8.03
C ALA A 698 29.84 -33.30 -9.22
N GLN A 699 28.53 -33.52 -9.31
CA GLN A 699 27.61 -32.86 -10.23
C GLN A 699 27.35 -31.40 -9.87
N GLU A 700 27.08 -31.10 -8.60
CA GLU A 700 26.73 -29.74 -8.14
C GLU A 700 27.97 -28.88 -7.79
N GLY A 701 29.15 -29.47 -7.73
CA GLY A 701 30.43 -28.77 -7.58
C GLY A 701 30.82 -28.37 -6.15
N HIS A 702 30.15 -28.90 -5.12
CA HIS A 702 30.31 -28.51 -3.71
C HIS A 702 31.62 -29.04 -3.06
N VAL A 703 32.78 -28.50 -3.47
CA VAL A 703 34.12 -29.01 -3.07
C VAL A 703 34.31 -29.14 -1.55
N GLY A 704 33.79 -28.21 -0.73
CA GLY A 704 33.90 -28.31 0.75
C GLY A 704 33.12 -29.50 1.33
N ILE A 705 32.02 -29.90 0.69
CA ILE A 705 31.28 -31.12 1.05
C ILE A 705 32.02 -32.36 0.54
N ALA A 706 32.67 -32.31 -0.63
CA ALA A 706 33.50 -33.40 -1.13
C ALA A 706 34.69 -33.68 -0.19
N ASP A 707 35.37 -32.62 0.26
CA ASP A 707 36.44 -32.68 1.27
C ASP A 707 35.94 -33.29 2.58
N THR A 708 34.77 -32.85 3.06
CA THR A 708 34.14 -33.42 4.27
C THR A 708 33.80 -34.92 4.10
N LEU A 709 33.23 -35.31 2.96
CA LEU A 709 32.88 -36.71 2.65
C LEU A 709 34.12 -37.60 2.54
N VAL A 710 35.16 -37.17 1.81
CA VAL A 710 36.40 -37.96 1.62
C VAL A 710 37.16 -38.11 2.95
N LYS A 711 37.24 -37.06 3.77
CA LYS A 711 37.79 -37.13 5.15
C LYS A 711 37.03 -38.09 6.07
N GLN A 712 35.78 -38.40 5.74
CA GLN A 712 34.91 -39.33 6.46
C GLN A 712 34.80 -40.70 5.73
N GLY A 713 35.73 -40.98 4.81
CA GLY A 713 35.89 -42.29 4.17
C GLY A 713 35.16 -42.48 2.85
N ALA A 714 34.63 -41.43 2.21
CA ALA A 714 33.97 -41.56 0.91
C ALA A 714 34.96 -41.90 -0.20
N SER A 715 34.73 -43.00 -0.92
CA SER A 715 35.61 -43.47 -1.99
C SER A 715 35.47 -42.63 -3.25
N VAL A 716 36.55 -41.94 -3.65
CA VAL A 716 36.68 -41.27 -4.95
C VAL A 716 36.69 -42.25 -6.13
N TYR A 717 36.87 -43.54 -5.85
CA TYR A 717 36.89 -44.65 -6.81
C TYR A 717 35.54 -45.38 -6.91
N ALA A 718 34.54 -45.02 -6.09
CA ALA A 718 33.20 -45.57 -6.19
C ALA A 718 32.66 -45.37 -7.62
N ALA A 719 31.99 -46.37 -8.16
CA ALA A 719 31.46 -46.35 -9.53
C ALA A 719 29.97 -46.66 -9.54
N SER A 720 29.22 -45.92 -10.36
CA SER A 720 27.80 -46.16 -10.63
C SER A 720 27.58 -47.52 -11.31
N ARG A 721 26.32 -47.94 -11.45
CA ARG A 721 25.96 -49.17 -12.18
C ARG A 721 26.46 -49.18 -13.63
N MET A 722 26.67 -48.02 -14.25
CA MET A 722 27.25 -47.90 -15.60
C MET A 722 28.78 -47.66 -15.61
N GLY A 723 29.42 -47.61 -14.43
CA GLY A 723 30.87 -47.44 -14.29
C GLY A 723 31.34 -45.97 -14.24
N TYR A 724 30.42 -45.00 -14.13
CA TYR A 724 30.80 -43.60 -13.93
C TYR A 724 31.30 -43.41 -12.49
N THR A 725 32.46 -42.78 -12.32
CA THR A 725 33.00 -42.36 -11.01
C THR A 725 32.74 -40.87 -10.75
N PRO A 726 32.92 -40.33 -9.52
CA PRO A 726 32.76 -38.91 -9.26
C PRO A 726 33.62 -38.02 -10.18
N LEU A 727 34.79 -38.51 -10.61
CA LEU A 727 35.65 -37.79 -11.57
C LEU A 727 35.00 -37.69 -12.96
N HIS A 728 34.33 -38.74 -13.45
CA HIS A 728 33.57 -38.67 -14.69
C HIS A 728 32.43 -37.65 -14.59
N VAL A 729 31.69 -37.65 -13.47
CA VAL A 729 30.56 -36.73 -13.23
C VAL A 729 31.06 -35.28 -13.19
N ALA A 730 32.12 -34.99 -12.44
CA ALA A 730 32.74 -33.65 -12.40
C ALA A 730 33.23 -33.19 -13.78
N CYS A 731 33.76 -34.10 -14.60
CA CYS A 731 34.18 -33.83 -15.98
C CYS A 731 33.00 -33.66 -16.96
N HIS A 732 31.83 -34.24 -16.69
CA HIS A 732 30.61 -34.02 -17.48
C HIS A 732 30.04 -32.60 -17.25
N TYR A 733 29.86 -32.22 -15.99
CA TYR A 733 29.22 -30.96 -15.60
C TYR A 733 30.13 -29.72 -15.66
N GLY A 734 31.40 -29.86 -16.03
CA GLY A 734 32.33 -28.72 -16.18
C GLY A 734 32.92 -28.21 -14.85
N ASN A 735 32.83 -29.01 -13.77
CA ASN A 735 33.19 -28.60 -12.42
C ASN A 735 34.71 -28.63 -12.17
N ILE A 736 35.47 -27.75 -12.84
CA ILE A 736 36.94 -27.74 -12.79
C ILE A 736 37.53 -27.68 -11.37
N LYS A 737 36.89 -27.01 -10.41
CA LYS A 737 37.33 -27.01 -9.00
C LYS A 737 37.18 -28.39 -8.35
N MET A 738 36.12 -29.12 -8.68
CA MET A 738 35.90 -30.49 -8.25
C MET A 738 36.87 -31.46 -8.93
N VAL A 739 37.12 -31.30 -10.23
CA VAL A 739 38.11 -32.12 -10.95
C VAL A 739 39.50 -31.95 -10.32
N LYS A 740 39.92 -30.71 -10.01
CA LYS A 740 41.17 -30.44 -9.28
C LYS A 740 41.20 -31.15 -7.91
N PHE A 741 40.14 -31.03 -7.12
CA PHE A 741 40.04 -31.70 -5.82
C PHE A 741 40.11 -33.23 -5.94
N LEU A 742 39.35 -33.85 -6.84
CA LEU A 742 39.33 -35.30 -7.01
C LEU A 742 40.69 -35.84 -7.49
N LEU A 743 41.38 -35.12 -8.38
CA LEU A 743 42.76 -35.47 -8.80
C LEU A 743 43.78 -35.29 -7.66
N GLN A 744 43.60 -34.30 -6.77
CA GLN A 744 44.39 -34.16 -5.55
C GLN A 744 44.15 -35.33 -4.56
N GLN A 745 42.92 -35.87 -4.52
CA GLN A 745 42.56 -37.09 -3.80
C GLN A 745 42.88 -38.38 -4.60
N GLN A 746 43.80 -38.32 -5.57
CA GLN A 746 44.32 -39.46 -6.36
C GLN A 746 43.30 -40.22 -7.22
N ALA A 747 42.12 -39.63 -7.50
CA ALA A 747 41.10 -40.27 -8.33
C ALA A 747 41.66 -40.67 -9.72
N HIS A 748 41.47 -41.94 -10.09
CA HIS A 748 42.09 -42.53 -11.28
C HIS A 748 41.62 -41.87 -12.59
N VAL A 749 42.54 -41.11 -13.20
CA VAL A 749 42.28 -40.27 -14.40
C VAL A 749 41.93 -41.08 -15.66
N ASN A 750 42.33 -42.36 -15.71
CA ASN A 750 42.10 -43.29 -16.83
C ASN A 750 41.07 -44.39 -16.51
N SER A 751 40.27 -44.24 -15.45
CA SER A 751 39.13 -45.14 -15.19
C SER A 751 38.21 -45.22 -16.42
N LYS A 752 37.68 -46.41 -16.71
CA LYS A 752 36.74 -46.64 -17.82
C LYS A 752 35.34 -46.98 -17.32
N THR A 753 34.31 -46.39 -17.93
CA THR A 753 32.91 -46.82 -17.78
C THR A 753 32.67 -48.16 -18.49
N ARG A 754 31.45 -48.73 -18.36
CA ARG A 754 31.06 -49.95 -19.10
C ARG A 754 31.11 -49.81 -20.63
N VAL A 755 31.11 -48.58 -21.16
CA VAL A 755 31.20 -48.26 -22.60
C VAL A 755 32.63 -47.79 -22.97
N GLY A 756 33.61 -47.95 -22.07
CA GLY A 756 35.00 -47.60 -22.30
C GLY A 756 35.31 -46.10 -22.25
N TYR A 757 34.34 -45.23 -21.93
CA TYR A 757 34.60 -43.80 -21.74
C TYR A 757 35.53 -43.58 -20.55
N THR A 758 36.50 -42.69 -20.70
CA THR A 758 37.31 -42.15 -19.60
C THR A 758 36.84 -40.74 -19.22
N PRO A 759 37.28 -40.15 -18.09
CA PRO A 759 37.03 -38.74 -17.78
C PRO A 759 37.46 -37.77 -18.90
N LEU A 760 38.49 -38.13 -19.67
CA LEU A 760 38.96 -37.35 -20.83
C LEU A 760 37.97 -37.42 -22.01
N HIS A 761 37.43 -38.60 -22.32
CA HIS A 761 36.33 -38.75 -23.27
C HIS A 761 35.12 -37.90 -22.82
N GLN A 762 34.79 -37.94 -21.53
CA GLN A 762 33.64 -37.24 -20.99
C GLN A 762 33.77 -35.71 -21.04
N ALA A 763 34.95 -35.18 -20.75
CA ALA A 763 35.25 -33.75 -20.88
C ALA A 763 35.28 -33.30 -22.35
N ALA A 764 35.82 -34.14 -23.25
CA ALA A 764 35.85 -33.86 -24.68
C ALA A 764 34.46 -33.90 -25.33
N GLN A 765 33.56 -34.78 -24.87
CA GLN A 765 32.15 -34.83 -25.30
C GLN A 765 31.36 -33.57 -24.96
N GLN A 766 31.77 -32.81 -23.94
CA GLN A 766 31.04 -31.64 -23.43
C GLN A 766 31.72 -30.29 -23.74
N GLY A 767 32.90 -30.31 -24.39
CA GLY A 767 33.63 -29.11 -24.81
C GLY A 767 34.53 -28.45 -23.75
N HIS A 768 34.78 -29.10 -22.62
CA HIS A 768 35.43 -28.50 -21.45
C HIS A 768 36.96 -28.41 -21.58
N THR A 769 37.45 -27.49 -22.42
CA THR A 769 38.87 -27.30 -22.77
C THR A 769 39.82 -27.25 -21.56
N ASP A 770 39.47 -26.50 -20.51
CA ASP A 770 40.33 -26.39 -19.31
C ASP A 770 40.42 -27.70 -18.52
N ILE A 771 39.34 -28.50 -18.52
CA ILE A 771 39.29 -29.82 -17.87
C ILE A 771 40.06 -30.84 -18.72
N VAL A 772 39.91 -30.82 -20.04
CA VAL A 772 40.74 -31.62 -20.96
C VAL A 772 42.23 -31.34 -20.71
N THR A 773 42.63 -30.06 -20.69
CA THR A 773 44.00 -29.63 -20.39
C THR A 773 44.48 -30.10 -19.00
N LEU A 774 43.62 -30.02 -17.98
CA LEU A 774 43.93 -30.47 -16.62
C LEU A 774 44.11 -31.99 -16.53
N LEU A 775 43.23 -32.77 -17.15
CA LEU A 775 43.29 -34.23 -17.16
C LEU A 775 44.57 -34.71 -17.86
N LEU A 776 44.93 -34.13 -19.01
CA LEU A 776 46.17 -34.42 -19.72
C LEU A 776 47.41 -34.16 -18.84
N LYS A 777 47.44 -33.02 -18.12
CA LYS A 777 48.52 -32.70 -17.16
C LYS A 777 48.62 -33.67 -15.98
N HIS A 778 47.56 -34.44 -15.70
CA HIS A 778 47.54 -35.49 -14.68
C HIS A 778 47.65 -36.91 -15.26
N GLY A 779 48.09 -37.06 -16.52
CA GLY A 779 48.38 -38.36 -17.13
C GLY A 779 47.17 -39.06 -17.78
N ALA A 780 46.14 -38.31 -18.17
CA ALA A 780 45.06 -38.84 -19.00
C ALA A 780 45.58 -39.27 -20.38
N GLN A 781 45.29 -40.50 -20.80
CA GLN A 781 45.77 -41.05 -22.06
C GLN A 781 44.91 -40.53 -23.24
N PRO A 782 45.48 -39.78 -24.21
CA PRO A 782 44.72 -39.11 -25.26
C PRO A 782 44.32 -40.03 -26.42
N ASN A 783 45.05 -41.13 -26.62
CA ASN A 783 44.83 -42.12 -27.67
C ASN A 783 43.93 -43.29 -27.23
N GLU A 784 43.42 -43.27 -25.99
CA GLU A 784 42.46 -44.29 -25.52
C GLU A 784 41.17 -44.28 -26.33
N ILE A 785 40.51 -45.44 -26.44
CA ILE A 785 39.27 -45.62 -27.20
C ILE A 785 38.14 -46.24 -26.36
N THR A 786 36.91 -45.83 -26.68
CA THR A 786 35.67 -46.44 -26.18
C THR A 786 35.46 -47.85 -26.75
N SER A 787 34.47 -48.57 -26.21
CA SER A 787 34.00 -49.86 -26.77
C SER A 787 33.56 -49.76 -28.25
N ASN A 788 33.26 -48.55 -28.74
CA ASN A 788 32.84 -48.28 -30.11
C ASN A 788 33.98 -47.70 -30.97
N GLY A 789 35.24 -47.84 -30.54
CA GLY A 789 36.43 -47.42 -31.28
C GLY A 789 36.69 -45.90 -31.34
N THR A 790 35.90 -45.08 -30.64
CA THR A 790 36.05 -43.62 -30.68
C THR A 790 37.03 -43.12 -29.62
N SER A 791 38.00 -42.29 -30.02
CA SER A 791 38.90 -41.58 -29.10
C SER A 791 38.32 -40.22 -28.66
N PRO A 792 38.87 -39.54 -27.62
CA PRO A 792 38.44 -38.20 -27.21
C PRO A 792 38.53 -37.18 -28.35
N LEU A 793 39.58 -37.27 -29.18
CA LEU A 793 39.74 -36.41 -30.36
C LEU A 793 38.69 -36.72 -31.43
N GLY A 794 38.35 -38.00 -31.65
CA GLY A 794 37.27 -38.41 -32.55
C GLY A 794 35.91 -37.84 -32.12
N ILE A 795 35.62 -37.88 -30.80
CA ILE A 795 34.42 -37.27 -30.23
C ILE A 795 34.43 -35.74 -30.41
N ALA A 796 35.54 -35.07 -30.09
CA ALA A 796 35.66 -33.62 -30.22
C ALA A 796 35.53 -33.14 -31.67
N LYS A 797 36.15 -33.85 -32.63
CA LYS A 797 35.99 -33.63 -34.09
C LYS A 797 34.54 -33.80 -34.52
N ARG A 798 33.86 -34.87 -34.10
CA ARG A 798 32.44 -35.15 -34.42
C ARG A 798 31.48 -34.09 -33.89
N LEU A 799 31.80 -33.44 -32.76
CA LEU A 799 30.95 -32.43 -32.12
C LEU A 799 31.39 -30.98 -32.37
N GLY A 800 32.49 -30.76 -33.11
CA GLY A 800 32.94 -29.43 -33.55
C GLY A 800 33.62 -28.57 -32.49
N TYR A 801 34.11 -29.14 -31.38
CA TYR A 801 34.73 -28.38 -30.28
C TYR A 801 36.17 -27.95 -30.61
N ILE A 802 36.33 -26.92 -31.44
CA ILE A 802 37.62 -26.42 -31.97
C ILE A 802 38.73 -26.36 -30.91
N SER A 803 38.52 -25.66 -29.78
CA SER A 803 39.56 -25.52 -28.74
C SER A 803 39.95 -26.83 -28.05
N VAL A 804 39.02 -27.80 -27.96
CA VAL A 804 39.31 -29.16 -27.45
C VAL A 804 40.06 -29.98 -28.51
N ILE A 805 39.66 -29.87 -29.78
CA ILE A 805 40.34 -30.49 -30.92
C ILE A 805 41.81 -30.02 -30.95
N ASP A 806 42.07 -28.73 -30.81
CA ASP A 806 43.41 -28.16 -30.91
C ASP A 806 44.30 -28.54 -29.71
N VAL A 807 43.75 -28.61 -28.49
CA VAL A 807 44.48 -29.15 -27.32
C VAL A 807 44.79 -30.64 -27.48
N LEU A 808 43.85 -31.44 -28.00
CA LEU A 808 44.07 -32.88 -28.16
C LEU A 808 45.02 -33.23 -29.31
N LYS A 809 44.93 -32.54 -30.47
CA LYS A 809 45.86 -32.72 -31.61
C LYS A 809 47.33 -32.63 -31.21
N LEU A 810 47.66 -31.78 -30.25
CA LEU A 810 49.03 -31.57 -29.77
C LEU A 810 49.60 -32.74 -28.95
N VAL A 811 48.77 -33.72 -28.58
CA VAL A 811 49.13 -34.87 -27.73
C VAL A 811 48.65 -36.23 -28.27
N THR A 812 47.89 -36.27 -29.36
CA THR A 812 47.43 -37.50 -30.02
C THR A 812 48.32 -37.88 -31.21
N GLU A 813 48.50 -39.18 -31.43
CA GLU A 813 49.14 -39.70 -32.64
C GLU A 813 48.07 -40.04 -33.69
N GLU A 814 48.03 -39.32 -34.82
CA GLU A 814 47.07 -39.60 -35.90
C GLU A 814 47.50 -40.82 -36.73
N SER A 815 47.14 -42.01 -36.24
CA SER A 815 47.24 -43.26 -37.01
C SER A 815 46.18 -43.29 -38.13
N VAL A 816 46.62 -42.99 -39.36
CA VAL A 816 45.76 -42.91 -40.55
C VAL A 816 45.29 -44.31 -40.98
N SER A 817 44.19 -44.77 -40.41
CA SER A 817 43.47 -45.97 -40.82
C SER A 817 42.24 -45.60 -41.65
N VAL A 818 42.37 -45.70 -42.99
CA VAL A 818 41.25 -45.46 -43.91
C VAL A 818 40.37 -46.70 -43.98
N VAL A 819 39.26 -46.71 -43.22
CA VAL A 819 38.19 -47.71 -43.34
C VAL A 819 36.90 -47.03 -43.76
N SER A 820 36.43 -47.35 -44.96
CA SER A 820 35.28 -46.71 -45.61
C SER A 820 33.97 -47.47 -45.39
N GLU A 821 33.33 -47.29 -44.23
CA GLU A 821 31.99 -47.84 -43.97
C GLU A 821 30.91 -46.77 -43.79
N LYS A 822 29.78 -46.95 -44.49
CA LYS A 822 28.58 -46.09 -44.41
C LYS A 822 27.82 -46.32 -43.11
N HIS A 823 28.31 -45.80 -41.99
CA HIS A 823 27.57 -45.82 -40.74
C HIS A 823 26.51 -44.71 -40.66
N ARG A 824 25.31 -45.08 -40.17
CA ARG A 824 24.18 -44.15 -39.97
C ARG A 824 24.53 -43.08 -38.93
N MET A 825 23.88 -41.92 -39.05
CA MET A 825 23.82 -40.91 -37.98
C MET A 825 23.16 -41.51 -36.74
N SER A 826 23.96 -42.01 -35.79
CA SER A 826 23.53 -42.19 -34.40
C SER A 826 23.62 -40.86 -33.68
N PHE A 827 22.58 -40.52 -32.92
CA PHE A 827 22.63 -39.39 -32.01
C PHE A 827 23.78 -39.60 -31.00
N PRO A 828 24.45 -38.54 -30.52
CA PRO A 828 25.34 -38.66 -29.39
C PRO A 828 24.50 -39.08 -28.18
N GLU A 829 24.66 -40.31 -27.72
CA GLU A 829 24.01 -40.78 -26.50
C GLU A 829 24.43 -39.85 -25.36
N THR A 830 23.45 -39.08 -24.87
CA THR A 830 23.52 -38.36 -23.62
C THR A 830 23.59 -39.36 -22.46
N VAL A 831 24.03 -38.88 -21.30
CA VAL A 831 23.87 -39.65 -20.07
C VAL A 831 22.37 -39.58 -19.71
N ASP A 832 21.59 -40.47 -20.30
CA ASP A 832 20.12 -40.56 -20.11
C ASP A 832 19.76 -41.21 -18.76
N GLU A 833 20.76 -41.59 -17.95
CA GLU A 833 20.61 -41.46 -16.50
C GLU A 833 20.43 -39.96 -16.20
N ILE A 834 19.17 -39.52 -16.08
CA ILE A 834 18.84 -38.23 -15.46
C ILE A 834 19.37 -38.29 -14.02
N LEU A 835 20.58 -37.75 -13.82
CA LEU A 835 21.27 -37.73 -12.52
C LEU A 835 20.57 -36.81 -11.50
N ASP A 836 19.58 -36.03 -11.96
CA ASP A 836 18.68 -35.32 -11.08
C ASP A 836 17.70 -36.27 -10.40
N VAL A 837 17.94 -36.53 -9.11
CA VAL A 837 17.01 -37.24 -8.21
C VAL A 837 15.73 -36.44 -7.88
N SER A 838 15.38 -35.41 -8.67
CA SER A 838 14.14 -34.63 -8.57
C SER A 838 12.97 -35.10 -9.43
N GLU A 839 13.03 -36.30 -10.03
CA GLU A 839 11.84 -36.94 -10.65
C GLU A 839 10.83 -37.46 -9.61
N ASP A 840 9.97 -36.54 -9.13
CA ASP A 840 8.57 -36.46 -9.60
C ASP A 840 7.85 -35.32 -8.83
N GLU A 841 7.50 -34.22 -9.52
CA GLU A 841 6.69 -33.12 -8.96
C GLU A 841 5.19 -33.48 -8.82
N GLY A 842 4.86 -34.77 -8.77
CA GLY A 842 3.57 -35.38 -8.46
C GLY A 842 2.85 -34.77 -7.25
N THR A 843 2.19 -33.65 -7.50
CA THR A 843 1.35 -32.83 -6.59
C THR A 843 2.06 -31.92 -5.56
N LEU A 844 3.36 -31.63 -5.71
CA LEU A 844 4.00 -30.50 -5.00
C LEU A 844 3.86 -29.15 -5.74
N ALA A 845 3.80 -29.16 -7.08
CA ALA A 845 3.57 -27.97 -7.91
C ALA A 845 2.31 -27.16 -7.51
N ASP A 846 1.23 -27.83 -7.07
CA ASP A 846 -0.01 -27.18 -6.62
C ASP A 846 0.01 -26.74 -5.14
N LEU A 847 1.14 -26.91 -4.44
CA LEU A 847 1.50 -26.12 -3.27
C LEU A 847 2.40 -24.94 -3.68
N ALA A 848 3.28 -25.11 -4.66
CA ALA A 848 4.08 -24.00 -5.23
C ALA A 848 3.20 -22.91 -5.89
N ARG A 849 2.10 -23.28 -6.57
CA ARG A 849 1.09 -22.31 -7.06
C ARG A 849 0.42 -21.50 -5.93
N ILE A 850 0.25 -22.08 -4.76
CA ILE A 850 -0.24 -21.37 -3.56
C ILE A 850 0.87 -20.46 -3.00
N ILE A 851 2.14 -20.85 -3.12
CA ILE A 851 3.28 -20.02 -2.70
C ILE A 851 3.55 -18.85 -3.65
N LYS A 852 3.24 -18.96 -4.96
CA LYS A 852 3.20 -17.79 -5.87
C LYS A 852 2.14 -16.75 -5.48
N TYR A 853 1.11 -17.14 -4.71
CA TYR A 853 0.22 -16.21 -4.01
C TYR A 853 0.80 -15.68 -2.69
N ASN A 854 1.59 -16.48 -1.95
CA ASN A 854 2.21 -16.01 -0.70
C ASN A 854 3.42 -15.08 -0.88
N HIS A 855 4.06 -15.05 -2.05
CA HIS A 855 5.04 -13.99 -2.34
C HIS A 855 4.37 -12.61 -2.53
N LEU A 856 3.05 -12.55 -2.75
CA LEU A 856 2.25 -11.33 -2.65
C LEU A 856 1.81 -11.02 -1.20
N LEU A 857 1.65 -12.03 -0.33
CA LEU A 857 1.36 -11.79 1.10
C LEU A 857 2.58 -11.34 1.92
N ARG A 858 3.82 -11.60 1.48
CA ARG A 858 5.03 -11.15 2.20
C ARG A 858 5.35 -9.65 2.07
N LEU A 859 4.47 -8.87 1.42
CA LEU A 859 4.43 -7.40 1.52
C LEU A 859 3.32 -6.88 2.47
N ALA A 860 2.61 -7.75 3.18
CA ALA A 860 1.35 -7.43 3.85
C ALA A 860 1.30 -7.74 5.37
N VAL A 861 2.44 -7.78 6.08
CA VAL A 861 2.46 -7.76 7.56
C VAL A 861 3.59 -6.86 8.08
N HIS A 862 3.28 -5.59 8.31
CA HIS A 862 4.01 -4.67 9.20
C HIS A 862 3.00 -3.64 9.74
N PHE A 863 2.40 -3.93 10.90
CA PHE A 863 1.54 -2.99 11.61
C PHE A 863 1.66 -3.17 13.13
N GLN A 864 2.37 -2.25 13.76
CA GLN A 864 2.18 -1.84 15.15
C GLN A 864 2.00 -0.30 15.20
N PRO A 865 1.51 0.26 16.30
CA PRO A 865 0.29 1.07 16.23
C PRO A 865 0.53 2.54 15.84
N TYR A 866 -0.43 3.11 15.10
CA TYR A 866 -0.55 4.55 14.89
C TYR A 866 -1.92 5.07 15.31
N SER A 867 -1.90 6.20 16.02
CA SER A 867 -3.07 6.91 16.56
C SER A 867 -3.68 7.85 15.50
N PRO A 868 -5.00 8.14 15.50
CA PRO A 868 -5.65 8.78 14.35
C PRO A 868 -5.36 10.27 14.23
N ALA A 869 -4.78 10.67 13.09
CA ALA A 869 -4.53 12.07 12.75
C ALA A 869 -5.69 12.68 11.93
N ILE A 870 -6.12 13.88 12.33
CA ILE A 870 -7.20 14.65 11.67
C ILE A 870 -6.58 15.55 10.59
N PRO A 871 -7.17 15.67 9.38
CA PRO A 871 -6.67 16.59 8.35
C PRO A 871 -6.79 18.05 8.82
N ARG A 872 -5.65 18.66 9.16
CA ARG A 872 -5.52 20.10 9.44
C ARG A 872 -4.99 20.85 8.22
N ILE A 873 -5.37 22.12 8.14
CA ILE A 873 -4.85 23.09 7.16
C ILE A 873 -3.39 23.43 7.52
N PRO A 874 -2.50 23.72 6.56
CA PRO A 874 -1.12 24.10 6.87
C PRO A 874 -1.06 25.40 7.67
N CYS A 875 -0.41 25.35 8.83
CA CYS A 875 0.04 26.53 9.56
C CYS A 875 1.56 26.52 9.57
N VAL A 876 2.17 27.65 9.21
CA VAL A 876 3.62 27.87 9.35
C VAL A 876 3.89 28.34 10.78
N SER A 877 5.02 27.93 11.35
CA SER A 877 5.58 28.47 12.60
C SER A 877 7.06 28.84 12.37
N PRO A 878 7.56 29.94 12.97
CA PRO A 878 8.86 30.51 12.61
C PRO A 878 10.06 29.82 13.26
N GLU A 879 11.24 30.19 12.78
CA GLU A 879 12.54 29.78 13.30
C GLU A 879 12.89 30.47 14.64
N THR A 880 13.78 29.85 15.42
CA THR A 880 14.68 30.57 16.32
C THR A 880 16.09 29.96 16.25
N VAL A 881 17.02 30.75 15.72
CA VAL A 881 18.47 30.48 15.70
C VAL A 881 19.10 31.05 16.96
N LEU A 882 20.02 30.31 17.59
CA LEU A 882 21.24 30.79 18.30
C LEU A 882 22.20 29.58 18.45
N LEU A 883 23.53 29.67 18.40
CA LEU A 883 24.49 30.70 17.95
C LEU A 883 25.85 30.00 17.67
N ASP A 884 26.62 30.51 16.71
CA ASP A 884 28.10 30.68 16.71
C ASP A 884 29.07 29.47 16.89
N GLN A 885 30.30 29.48 16.33
CA GLN A 885 30.99 30.40 15.39
C GLN A 885 32.17 29.67 14.70
N VAL A 886 32.51 30.09 13.45
CA VAL A 886 33.86 30.20 12.82
C VAL A 886 34.83 28.97 12.85
N GLY A 887 35.58 28.63 11.79
CA GLY A 887 35.96 29.39 10.58
C GLY A 887 36.50 28.55 9.41
N LEU A 888 37.43 29.11 8.64
CA LEU A 888 37.75 28.73 7.25
C LEU A 888 39.21 28.23 7.02
N ALA A 889 39.37 27.50 5.91
CA ALA A 889 40.56 27.42 5.02
C ALA A 889 41.73 26.42 5.30
N ALA A 890 41.87 25.49 4.33
CA ALA A 890 43.04 25.21 3.46
C ALA A 890 44.39 24.60 3.97
N HIS A 891 44.75 23.48 3.29
CA HIS A 891 46.07 23.05 2.76
C HIS A 891 47.39 23.11 3.56
N GLU A 892 48.05 21.94 3.69
CA GLU A 892 49.43 21.55 3.27
C GLU A 892 49.58 20.01 3.56
N TYR A 893 50.17 19.14 2.72
CA TYR A 893 51.60 18.87 2.40
C TYR A 893 52.49 18.60 3.64
N ASP A 894 53.45 17.66 3.67
CA ASP A 894 53.65 16.34 3.00
C ASP A 894 54.85 15.62 3.70
N GLU A 895 55.15 14.34 3.36
CA GLU A 895 56.46 13.66 3.57
C GLU A 895 56.95 13.45 5.06
N ASP A 896 57.85 12.52 5.45
CA ASP A 896 58.54 11.41 4.77
C ASP A 896 58.86 10.21 5.75
N SER A 897 59.20 9.05 5.16
CA SER A 897 60.18 8.03 5.60
C SER A 897 60.05 7.29 6.95
N LEU A 898 59.90 5.96 6.85
CA LEU A 898 61.04 5.02 7.01
C LEU A 898 60.67 3.56 6.63
N ILE A 899 61.46 2.94 5.74
CA ILE A 899 61.41 1.51 5.36
C ILE A 899 62.86 1.02 5.16
N PRO A 900 63.23 -0.23 5.54
CA PRO A 900 63.20 -1.38 4.62
C PRO A 900 62.72 -2.69 5.34
N SER A 901 62.50 -3.86 4.72
CA SER A 901 63.20 -4.48 3.58
C SER A 901 62.32 -5.46 2.76
N SER A 902 62.62 -5.57 1.46
CA SER A 902 62.06 -6.55 0.50
C SER A 902 63.01 -7.77 0.31
N PRO A 903 62.80 -8.74 -0.62
CA PRO A 903 62.63 -8.60 -2.09
C PRO A 903 61.22 -9.05 -2.58
N ALA A 904 60.64 -8.59 -3.70
CA ALA A 904 61.10 -8.59 -5.12
C ALA A 904 61.20 -10.01 -5.70
N THR A 905 60.90 -10.30 -6.97
CA THR A 905 60.71 -9.53 -8.23
C THR A 905 59.36 -9.90 -8.91
N GLU A 906 58.83 -9.37 -10.03
CA GLU A 906 58.86 -8.15 -10.89
C GLU A 906 57.51 -8.20 -11.70
N THR A 907 56.92 -7.26 -12.48
CA THR A 907 57.32 -6.26 -13.51
C THR A 907 57.91 -6.82 -14.81
N SER A 908 57.60 -6.33 -16.02
CA SER A 908 56.66 -5.29 -16.50
C SER A 908 56.21 -5.59 -17.95
N ASP A 909 55.28 -4.81 -18.52
CA ASP A 909 55.40 -4.38 -19.93
C ASP A 909 54.56 -3.13 -20.22
N ASN A 910 55.22 -2.03 -20.59
CA ASN A 910 54.63 -0.77 -21.03
C ASN A 910 55.13 -0.46 -22.45
N VAL A 911 54.25 0.00 -23.35
CA VAL A 911 54.66 0.58 -24.64
C VAL A 911 54.08 1.99 -24.78
N SER A 912 54.92 2.93 -25.22
CA SER A 912 54.65 4.37 -25.23
C SER A 912 53.71 4.81 -26.38
N PRO A 913 52.82 5.80 -26.17
CA PRO A 913 51.80 6.19 -27.15
C PRO A 913 52.28 7.25 -28.16
N VAL A 914 53.22 6.89 -29.06
CA VAL A 914 53.64 7.77 -30.18
C VAL A 914 53.57 7.06 -31.54
N ALA A 915 52.35 6.69 -31.95
CA ALA A 915 52.02 6.37 -33.34
C ALA A 915 50.58 6.77 -33.64
N SER A 916 50.39 7.64 -34.64
CA SER A 916 49.07 7.96 -35.20
C SER A 916 48.65 6.94 -36.27
N PRO A 917 47.36 6.83 -36.61
CA PRO A 917 46.73 5.52 -36.84
C PRO A 917 46.58 5.14 -38.32
N ILE A 918 46.18 3.88 -38.58
CA ILE A 918 45.12 3.49 -39.55
C ILE A 918 44.78 1.99 -39.42
N HIS A 919 43.51 1.63 -39.72
CA HIS A 919 42.91 0.28 -39.82
C HIS A 919 42.54 -0.56 -38.54
N THR A 920 41.47 -1.39 -38.71
CA THR A 920 40.94 -2.53 -37.91
C THR A 920 40.11 -2.38 -36.60
N GLY A 921 39.30 -1.33 -36.48
CA GLY A 921 37.81 -1.50 -36.48
C GLY A 921 37.00 -2.25 -35.38
N PHE A 922 37.55 -2.86 -34.33
CA PHE A 922 36.75 -3.55 -33.29
C PHE A 922 37.19 -3.20 -31.84
N LEU A 923 36.25 -3.25 -30.88
CA LEU A 923 36.56 -3.07 -29.45
C LEU A 923 36.64 -4.41 -28.70
N VAL A 924 35.63 -5.28 -28.85
CA VAL A 924 35.61 -6.66 -28.33
C VAL A 924 34.73 -7.55 -29.23
N SER A 925 35.10 -8.82 -29.41
CA SER A 925 34.32 -9.85 -30.10
C SER A 925 34.47 -11.18 -29.35
N PHE A 926 33.38 -11.85 -28.99
CA PHE A 926 33.42 -13.13 -28.28
C PHE A 926 32.18 -14.00 -28.57
N MET A 927 32.30 -15.31 -28.33
CA MET A 927 31.18 -16.26 -28.36
C MET A 927 30.72 -16.58 -26.93
N VAL A 928 29.43 -16.88 -26.78
CA VAL A 928 28.84 -17.31 -25.50
C VAL A 928 27.96 -18.55 -25.72
N ASP A 929 28.20 -19.59 -24.93
CA ASP A 929 27.28 -20.72 -24.76
C ASP A 929 26.14 -20.29 -23.82
N ALA A 930 24.88 -20.48 -24.23
CA ALA A 930 23.70 -19.97 -23.55
C ALA A 930 23.24 -20.81 -22.34
N ARG A 931 24.03 -21.80 -21.91
CA ARG A 931 23.78 -22.66 -20.73
C ARG A 931 24.02 -21.96 -19.37
N GLY A 932 23.56 -20.70 -19.25
CA GLY A 932 23.26 -20.03 -17.98
C GLY A 932 24.44 -19.51 -17.14
N GLY A 933 24.98 -18.33 -17.48
CA GLY A 933 25.99 -17.65 -16.65
C GLY A 933 26.04 -16.13 -16.86
N SER A 934 26.38 -15.36 -15.81
CA SER A 934 26.64 -13.91 -15.92
C SER A 934 28.12 -13.66 -16.20
N MET A 935 28.43 -13.27 -17.43
CA MET A 935 29.80 -13.01 -17.90
C MET A 935 30.22 -11.56 -17.60
N ARG A 936 31.46 -11.38 -17.10
CA ARG A 936 32.13 -10.07 -16.95
C ARG A 936 33.34 -10.02 -17.89
N GLY A 937 33.14 -9.53 -19.11
CA GLY A 937 34.21 -9.42 -20.12
C GLY A 937 35.23 -8.33 -19.78
N SER A 938 36.51 -8.68 -19.72
CA SER A 938 37.59 -7.80 -19.22
C SER A 938 38.37 -7.08 -20.32
N ARG A 939 38.07 -5.80 -20.53
CA ARG A 939 39.08 -4.75 -20.84
C ARG A 939 38.84 -3.42 -20.11
N HIS A 940 37.63 -3.15 -19.62
CA HIS A 940 37.35 -2.07 -18.68
C HIS A 940 36.49 -2.56 -17.50
N HIS A 941 36.74 -2.02 -16.30
CA HIS A 941 35.88 -2.26 -15.13
C HIS A 941 34.61 -1.41 -15.22
N GLY A 942 33.48 -2.03 -15.52
CA GLY A 942 32.17 -1.37 -15.48
C GLY A 942 31.08 -2.06 -16.30
N LEU A 943 31.43 -2.66 -17.44
CA LEU A 943 30.46 -3.32 -18.32
C LEU A 943 30.06 -4.70 -17.77
N ARG A 944 28.76 -5.00 -17.75
CA ARG A 944 28.20 -6.30 -17.36
C ARG A 944 27.12 -6.72 -18.35
N VAL A 945 27.22 -7.94 -18.87
CA VAL A 945 26.24 -8.54 -19.78
C VAL A 945 25.55 -9.69 -19.05
N ILE A 946 24.24 -9.84 -19.25
CA ILE A 946 23.42 -10.86 -18.61
C ILE A 946 22.56 -11.52 -19.69
N ILE A 947 22.72 -12.83 -19.86
CA ILE A 947 21.91 -13.64 -20.78
C ILE A 947 21.01 -14.55 -19.93
N PRO A 948 19.68 -14.55 -20.11
CA PRO A 948 18.79 -15.47 -19.39
C PRO A 948 19.10 -16.94 -19.71
N PRO A 949 18.98 -17.86 -18.74
CA PRO A 949 19.17 -19.28 -19.00
C PRO A 949 18.01 -19.85 -19.84
N ARG A 950 18.35 -20.77 -20.76
CA ARG A 950 17.43 -21.54 -21.65
C ARG A 950 16.74 -20.78 -22.80
N THR A 951 17.16 -19.55 -23.14
CA THR A 951 16.58 -18.78 -24.28
C THR A 951 17.37 -18.81 -25.59
N CYS A 952 18.54 -19.44 -25.66
CA CYS A 952 19.24 -19.75 -26.91
C CYS A 952 19.64 -21.22 -26.94
N ALA A 953 19.44 -21.89 -28.08
CA ALA A 953 19.76 -23.31 -28.27
C ALA A 953 21.13 -23.56 -28.95
N ALA A 954 21.87 -22.49 -29.28
CA ALA A 954 23.17 -22.57 -29.95
C ALA A 954 24.12 -21.46 -29.45
N PRO A 955 25.46 -21.64 -29.56
CA PRO A 955 26.43 -20.61 -29.19
C PRO A 955 26.25 -19.34 -30.03
N THR A 956 26.14 -18.18 -29.37
CA THR A 956 25.90 -16.90 -30.04
C THR A 956 27.16 -16.04 -30.01
N ARG A 957 27.53 -15.42 -31.15
CA ARG A 957 28.64 -14.45 -31.23
C ARG A 957 28.13 -13.04 -30.95
N ILE A 958 28.84 -12.29 -30.10
CA ILE A 958 28.54 -10.91 -29.74
C ILE A 958 29.75 -10.03 -30.12
N THR A 959 29.50 -8.92 -30.81
CA THR A 959 30.53 -8.01 -31.34
C THR A 959 30.24 -6.55 -30.99
N CYS A 960 31.18 -5.87 -30.34
CA CYS A 960 31.10 -4.45 -30.03
C CYS A 960 32.13 -3.66 -30.87
N ARG A 961 31.65 -2.67 -31.64
CA ARG A 961 32.47 -1.73 -32.42
C ARG A 961 32.42 -0.32 -31.80
N LEU A 962 33.48 0.47 -32.00
CA LEU A 962 33.53 1.88 -31.61
C LEU A 962 33.39 2.76 -32.86
N VAL A 963 32.60 3.84 -32.78
CA VAL A 963 32.31 4.73 -33.92
C VAL A 963 32.63 6.18 -33.52
N LYS A 964 33.39 6.90 -34.36
CA LYS A 964 33.69 8.32 -34.14
C LYS A 964 32.62 9.22 -34.80
N PRO A 965 32.16 10.32 -34.18
CA PRO A 965 30.99 11.07 -34.68
C PRO A 965 31.16 11.74 -36.06
N GLN A 966 32.38 12.12 -36.44
CA GLN A 966 32.65 13.06 -37.55
C GLN A 966 32.64 12.43 -38.96
N LYS A 967 32.12 11.21 -39.15
CA LYS A 967 32.06 10.51 -40.46
C LYS A 967 30.76 9.72 -40.69
N LEU A 968 29.61 10.25 -40.27
CA LEU A 968 28.29 9.65 -40.55
C LEU A 968 27.24 10.71 -40.93
N THR A 969 27.29 11.18 -42.18
CA THR A 969 26.11 11.80 -42.85
C THR A 969 25.21 10.75 -43.50
N THR A 970 25.76 9.57 -43.83
CA THR A 970 25.02 8.34 -44.19
C THR A 970 25.66 7.14 -43.50
N PRO A 971 24.90 6.07 -43.18
CA PRO A 971 25.47 4.81 -42.72
C PRO A 971 26.25 4.12 -43.85
N PRO A 972 27.30 3.33 -43.54
CA PRO A 972 27.98 2.53 -44.55
C PRO A 972 27.02 1.45 -45.10
N PRO A 973 27.09 1.12 -46.41
CA PRO A 973 26.26 0.06 -46.98
C PRO A 973 26.63 -1.29 -46.36
N LEU A 974 25.61 -2.01 -45.87
CA LEU A 974 25.73 -3.40 -45.44
C LEU A 974 25.58 -4.31 -46.65
N VAL A 975 26.30 -5.43 -46.65
CA VAL A 975 26.13 -6.47 -47.68
C VAL A 975 24.81 -7.19 -47.47
N GLU A 976 24.13 -7.57 -48.56
CA GLU A 976 22.85 -8.28 -48.50
C GLU A 976 22.98 -9.56 -47.65
N GLY A 977 22.11 -9.67 -46.64
CA GLY A 977 22.20 -10.66 -45.57
C GLY A 977 22.32 -10.03 -44.17
N GLU A 978 23.12 -8.96 -43.98
CA GLU A 978 23.28 -8.33 -42.66
C GLU A 978 22.17 -7.31 -42.33
N GLY A 979 21.54 -6.71 -43.34
CA GLY A 979 20.61 -5.58 -43.18
C GLY A 979 19.25 -5.88 -42.50
N LEU A 980 18.86 -7.15 -42.35
CA LEU A 980 17.54 -7.54 -41.84
C LEU A 980 17.44 -7.60 -40.30
N ALA A 981 18.54 -7.40 -39.56
CA ALA A 981 18.57 -7.54 -38.11
C ALA A 981 18.81 -6.24 -37.32
N SER A 982 19.39 -5.21 -37.95
CA SER A 982 19.91 -4.03 -37.22
C SER A 982 18.91 -2.88 -37.11
N ARG A 983 18.64 -2.41 -35.89
CA ARG A 983 18.01 -1.10 -35.60
C ARG A 983 18.68 -0.48 -34.38
N ILE A 984 19.62 0.42 -34.67
CA ILE A 984 20.51 1.09 -33.72
C ILE A 984 19.74 1.75 -32.57
N ILE A 985 20.14 1.42 -31.33
CA ILE A 985 19.72 2.10 -30.09
C ILE A 985 20.96 2.67 -29.39
N SER A 986 20.90 3.93 -28.99
CA SER A 986 21.96 4.61 -28.24
C SER A 986 21.72 4.58 -26.73
N LEU A 987 22.82 4.52 -25.95
CA LEU A 987 22.84 4.68 -24.50
C LEU A 987 23.98 5.63 -24.10
N GLY A 988 23.79 6.33 -22.97
CA GLY A 988 24.81 7.17 -22.33
C GLY A 988 24.71 7.10 -20.80
N PRO A 989 25.81 7.26 -20.04
CA PRO A 989 25.84 6.98 -18.60
C PRO A 989 25.78 8.24 -17.74
N SER A 990 25.34 8.11 -16.49
CA SER A 990 25.15 9.24 -15.56
C SER A 990 26.44 9.82 -14.95
N SER A 991 27.61 9.20 -15.13
CA SER A 991 28.84 9.60 -14.42
C SER A 991 30.19 9.26 -15.07
N MET A 992 30.24 8.93 -16.38
CA MET A 992 31.52 8.85 -17.10
C MET A 992 31.36 9.16 -18.59
N GLN A 993 32.26 9.97 -19.15
CA GLN A 993 32.25 10.34 -20.56
C GLN A 993 32.97 9.28 -21.42
N PHE A 994 32.26 8.72 -22.40
CA PHE A 994 32.84 7.99 -23.53
C PHE A 994 33.06 8.96 -24.70
N LEU A 995 34.12 8.76 -25.50
CA LEU A 995 34.45 9.58 -26.68
C LEU A 995 33.51 9.36 -27.90
N GLY A 996 32.33 8.78 -27.67
CA GLY A 996 31.30 8.45 -28.65
C GLY A 996 30.23 7.54 -28.04
N PRO A 997 29.01 7.48 -28.63
CA PRO A 997 27.95 6.59 -28.16
C PRO A 997 28.30 5.12 -28.40
N VAL A 998 27.81 4.24 -27.52
CA VAL A 998 27.95 2.78 -27.64
C VAL A 998 26.59 2.15 -27.93
N ILE A 999 26.57 1.18 -28.83
CA ILE A 999 25.38 0.49 -29.34
C ILE A 999 25.50 -1.00 -28.98
N VAL A 1000 24.40 -1.63 -28.55
CA VAL A 1000 24.33 -3.07 -28.26
C VAL A 1000 23.00 -3.61 -28.75
N GLU A 1001 23.04 -4.68 -29.55
CA GLU A 1001 21.86 -5.39 -30.07
C GLU A 1001 21.83 -6.83 -29.52
N ILE A 1002 20.64 -7.33 -29.19
CA ILE A 1002 20.42 -8.73 -28.75
C ILE A 1002 19.09 -9.20 -29.37
N PRO A 1003 19.10 -9.90 -30.52
CA PRO A 1003 17.91 -10.56 -31.03
C PRO A 1003 17.62 -11.84 -30.22
N HIS A 1004 16.36 -12.14 -29.97
CA HIS A 1004 15.91 -13.41 -29.42
C HIS A 1004 14.79 -14.00 -30.28
N PHE A 1005 14.96 -15.26 -30.69
CA PHE A 1005 13.93 -16.04 -31.35
C PHE A 1005 13.23 -16.93 -30.32
N ALA A 1006 11.99 -16.60 -29.98
CA ALA A 1006 11.08 -17.49 -29.27
C ALA A 1006 10.09 -18.09 -30.26
N ALA A 1007 9.82 -19.39 -30.16
CA ALA A 1007 8.78 -20.05 -30.91
C ALA A 1007 7.96 -20.94 -29.99
N LEU A 1008 6.63 -20.79 -29.99
CA LEU A 1008 5.69 -21.90 -29.85
C LEU A 1008 4.26 -21.44 -30.19
N GLY A 1009 3.48 -22.28 -30.87
CA GLY A 1009 2.02 -22.16 -30.88
C GLY A 1009 1.35 -22.19 -32.26
N ARG A 1010 1.46 -21.09 -33.03
CA ARG A 1010 0.59 -20.83 -34.20
C ARG A 1010 1.29 -20.05 -35.32
N GLY A 1011 2.11 -20.73 -36.13
CA GLY A 1011 2.63 -20.20 -37.40
C GLY A 1011 3.80 -19.23 -37.26
N ASP A 1012 3.53 -18.00 -36.84
CA ASP A 1012 4.35 -16.83 -37.17
C ASP A 1012 5.35 -16.39 -36.09
N ARG A 1013 6.28 -15.52 -36.49
CA ARG A 1013 7.44 -15.06 -35.69
C ARG A 1013 7.32 -13.56 -35.38
N GLU A 1014 7.14 -13.20 -34.11
CA GLU A 1014 7.26 -11.80 -33.65
C GLU A 1014 8.69 -11.46 -33.19
N LEU A 1015 9.12 -10.21 -33.41
CA LEU A 1015 10.39 -9.66 -32.92
C LEU A 1015 10.12 -8.64 -31.81
N VAL A 1016 10.67 -8.89 -30.61
CA VAL A 1016 10.34 -8.14 -29.39
C VAL A 1016 11.59 -7.54 -28.75
N VAL A 1017 11.55 -6.25 -28.42
CA VAL A 1017 12.67 -5.50 -27.85
C VAL A 1017 12.48 -5.27 -26.34
N LEU A 1018 13.51 -5.58 -25.55
CA LEU A 1018 13.56 -5.30 -24.11
C LEU A 1018 14.38 -4.03 -23.84
N ARG A 1019 13.85 -3.11 -23.02
CA ARG A 1019 14.55 -1.89 -22.60
C ARG A 1019 14.59 -1.76 -21.08
N SER A 1020 15.69 -1.23 -20.56
CA SER A 1020 15.84 -0.77 -19.18
C SER A 1020 16.22 0.71 -19.16
N GLU A 1021 15.67 1.47 -18.22
CA GLU A 1021 15.92 2.90 -18.06
C GLU A 1021 17.04 3.19 -17.03
N ASN A 1022 17.42 2.19 -16.24
CA ASN A 1022 18.39 2.31 -15.13
C ASN A 1022 19.30 1.07 -14.94
N GLY A 1023 19.21 0.08 -15.83
CA GLY A 1023 20.00 -1.17 -15.79
C GLY A 1023 19.53 -2.22 -14.79
N SER A 1024 18.55 -1.92 -13.90
CA SER A 1024 18.10 -2.85 -12.85
C SER A 1024 16.73 -3.47 -13.09
N VAL A 1025 15.85 -2.83 -13.86
CA VAL A 1025 14.52 -3.37 -14.24
C VAL A 1025 14.32 -3.27 -15.76
N TRP A 1026 13.90 -4.37 -16.37
CA TRP A 1026 13.68 -4.49 -17.81
C TRP A 1026 12.17 -4.54 -18.13
N LYS A 1027 11.75 -3.89 -19.23
CA LYS A 1027 10.37 -3.90 -19.71
C LYS A 1027 10.33 -4.32 -21.19
N GLU A 1028 9.30 -5.09 -21.54
CA GLU A 1028 8.94 -5.43 -22.91
C GLU A 1028 8.41 -4.17 -23.64
N HIS A 1029 8.94 -3.89 -24.82
CA HIS A 1029 8.51 -2.77 -25.66
C HIS A 1029 7.92 -3.28 -26.97
N ARG A 1030 6.59 -3.45 -26.99
CA ARG A 1030 5.84 -3.75 -28.21
C ARG A 1030 5.78 -2.50 -29.09
N ASN A 1031 6.02 -2.70 -30.38
CA ASN A 1031 6.11 -1.61 -31.35
C ASN A 1031 4.76 -0.88 -31.51
N ARG A 1032 4.78 0.40 -31.90
CA ARG A 1032 3.58 1.25 -32.08
C ARG A 1032 3.36 1.66 -33.55
N TYR A 1033 3.52 0.72 -34.46
CA TYR A 1033 3.13 0.87 -35.86
C TYR A 1033 2.13 -0.26 -36.17
N GLY A 1034 1.06 0.07 -36.91
CA GLY A 1034 0.02 -0.89 -37.27
C GLY A 1034 0.51 -1.89 -38.33
N ASP A 1035 -0.19 -3.02 -38.41
CA ASP A 1035 0.22 -4.19 -39.20
C ASP A 1035 0.30 -3.89 -40.71
N GLU A 1036 -0.44 -2.88 -41.19
CA GLU A 1036 -0.38 -2.28 -42.53
C GLU A 1036 1.05 -1.95 -42.99
N VAL A 1037 1.91 -1.48 -42.07
CA VAL A 1037 3.31 -1.13 -42.37
C VAL A 1037 4.20 -2.37 -42.49
N LEU A 1038 3.78 -3.51 -41.94
CA LEU A 1038 4.50 -4.78 -42.04
C LEU A 1038 4.17 -5.50 -43.36
N GLU A 1039 2.90 -5.56 -43.76
CA GLU A 1039 2.52 -6.21 -45.04
C GLU A 1039 3.08 -5.47 -46.25
N THR A 1040 3.15 -4.13 -46.20
CA THR A 1040 3.76 -3.29 -47.26
C THR A 1040 5.24 -3.62 -47.51
N ILE A 1041 5.93 -4.24 -46.53
CA ILE A 1041 7.34 -4.67 -46.65
C ILE A 1041 7.47 -6.10 -47.22
N LEU A 1042 6.40 -6.91 -47.16
CA LEU A 1042 6.44 -8.34 -47.47
C LEU A 1042 5.89 -8.70 -48.85
N ASN A 1043 4.90 -7.95 -49.36
CA ASN A 1043 4.19 -8.27 -50.61
C ASN A 1043 4.73 -7.51 -51.84
N GLY A 1044 6.06 -7.35 -51.93
CA GLY A 1044 6.75 -6.49 -52.91
C GLY A 1044 7.16 -7.14 -54.24
N MET A 1045 6.35 -8.04 -54.81
CA MET A 1045 6.48 -8.54 -56.20
C MET A 1045 5.08 -8.70 -56.81
N ASP A 1046 4.93 -8.36 -58.10
CA ASP A 1046 3.67 -8.09 -58.82
C ASP A 1046 2.69 -9.30 -58.88
N GLU A 1047 1.37 -9.18 -59.14
CA GLU A 1047 0.62 -8.24 -60.00
C GLU A 1047 -0.82 -7.93 -59.47
N GLY A 1048 -1.54 -6.96 -60.06
CA GLY A 1048 -3.03 -7.06 -60.19
C GLY A 1048 -3.98 -6.02 -59.55
N GLN A 1049 -4.06 -4.81 -60.15
CA GLN A 1049 -5.24 -3.91 -60.35
C GLN A 1049 -6.46 -3.77 -59.38
N CYS A 1050 -7.00 -2.53 -59.39
CA CYS A 1050 -8.40 -2.07 -59.13
C CYS A 1050 -8.93 -1.71 -57.71
N ASP A 1051 -8.98 -0.38 -57.47
CA ASP A 1051 -10.12 0.45 -57.03
C ASP A 1051 -10.97 0.14 -55.77
N GLY A 1052 -11.15 1.14 -54.89
CA GLY A 1052 -12.31 1.16 -53.95
C GLY A 1052 -12.24 2.04 -52.69
N ASN A 1053 -12.59 3.33 -52.80
CA ASN A 1053 -13.01 4.30 -51.76
C ASN A 1053 -13.29 3.85 -50.29
N GLY A 1054 -12.92 4.70 -49.30
CA GLY A 1054 -13.92 5.10 -48.28
C GLY A 1054 -13.53 5.38 -46.80
N CYS A 1055 -13.33 6.67 -46.47
CA CYS A 1055 -13.77 7.35 -45.22
C CYS A 1055 -13.08 7.08 -43.85
N HIS A 1056 -13.21 8.09 -42.96
CA HIS A 1056 -12.62 8.16 -41.61
C HIS A 1056 -13.55 7.63 -40.50
N CYS A 1057 -12.98 7.32 -39.32
CA CYS A 1057 -13.29 8.09 -38.09
C CYS A 1057 -12.35 7.80 -36.89
N ASN A 1058 -12.17 8.80 -36.01
CA ASN A 1058 -11.27 8.77 -34.84
C ASN A 1058 -11.97 8.29 -33.55
N SER A 1059 -11.22 7.64 -32.64
CA SER A 1059 -11.36 7.90 -31.19
C SER A 1059 -10.11 7.49 -30.38
N GLY A 1060 -9.56 8.43 -29.61
CA GLY A 1060 -8.40 8.20 -28.74
C GLY A 1060 -8.78 7.90 -27.29
N ARG A 1061 -7.94 7.16 -26.55
CA ARG A 1061 -8.13 6.84 -25.12
C ARG A 1061 -7.25 7.70 -24.20
N ALA A 1062 -7.83 8.18 -23.11
CA ALA A 1062 -7.13 8.74 -21.94
C ALA A 1062 -7.43 7.90 -20.66
N PRO A 1063 -6.64 7.99 -19.57
CA PRO A 1063 -6.49 6.84 -18.66
C PRO A 1063 -7.13 6.94 -17.26
N ARG A 1064 -7.56 5.76 -16.78
CA ARG A 1064 -7.47 5.19 -15.39
C ARG A 1064 -7.76 6.09 -14.18
N GLY A 1065 -8.83 5.75 -13.44
CA GLY A 1065 -9.13 6.24 -12.09
C GLY A 1065 -8.55 5.40 -10.93
N LEU A 1066 -8.81 5.85 -9.70
CA LEU A 1066 -8.28 5.35 -8.41
C LEU A 1066 -9.41 4.83 -7.47
N PRO A 1067 -9.13 4.19 -6.31
CA PRO A 1067 -10.00 3.13 -5.76
C PRO A 1067 -11.19 3.58 -4.89
N PRO A 1068 -12.19 2.68 -4.66
CA PRO A 1068 -13.36 2.94 -3.82
C PRO A 1068 -13.06 2.87 -2.30
N LEU A 1069 -13.91 3.54 -1.51
CA LEU A 1069 -13.68 3.80 -0.08
C LEU A 1069 -14.37 2.80 0.87
N GLN A 1070 -13.72 2.61 2.02
CA GLN A 1070 -14.35 2.03 3.21
C GLN A 1070 -15.43 2.98 3.74
N ILE A 1071 -16.57 2.44 4.18
CA ILE A 1071 -17.52 3.17 5.04
C ILE A 1071 -17.34 2.65 6.46
N SER A 1072 -16.44 3.31 7.20
CA SER A 1072 -16.31 3.13 8.65
C SER A 1072 -17.52 3.73 9.36
N GLY A 1073 -17.91 3.11 10.48
CA GLY A 1073 -18.91 3.68 11.38
C GLY A 1073 -18.23 4.39 12.54
N SER A 1074 -18.62 5.63 12.80
CA SER A 1074 -18.51 6.29 14.10
C SER A 1074 -19.94 6.50 14.62
N GLY A 1075 -20.20 6.13 15.86
CA GLY A 1075 -21.52 6.25 16.47
C GLY A 1075 -21.72 7.58 17.19
N PHE A 1076 -22.99 8.00 17.25
CA PHE A 1076 -23.47 9.31 17.75
C PHE A 1076 -22.98 10.49 16.90
#